data_AF-A0A3D2Z9A5-F1
#
_entry.id   AF-A0A3D2Z9A5-F1
#
_cell.length_a   1.000
_cell.length_b   1.000
_cell.length_c   1.000
_cell.angle_alpha   90.00
_cell.angle_beta   90.00
_cell.angle_gamma   90.00
#
_symmetry.space_group_name_H-M   'P 1'
#
loop_
_entity.id
_entity.type
_entity.pdbx_description
1 polymer ?
#
loop_
_entity_poly.entity_id
_entity_poly.type
_entity_poly.pdbx_seq_one_letter_code
_entity_poly.pdbx_strand_id
1 'polypeptide(L)'
;MKIFRFRSWALFLFGGLLLPAPGTAEFVVAPTPHKTMTKMRKLLDAADLRVMLPLGYELAPELAATATLSRRRAVDEVRVYVSGDKRVELGLTIASGGTFDIVIYRDGTGGLSEIERGLKVLLTAVQRAASSAEPDLGYEMLRLGHIEADRAVGLLKALGYHSIEFNSKSSGGEQIFDVVQGRTPKLPYVIKVANASKTSLMAKDPKSKSSSSRSMVTSSSKGGIAGVLQLGGSHLHSTTSGSPEERLLIVYDRDEPEALETLVNLLQTHIDVAAQQIVIEALVIEVNSTNLNDLGFEWRSSNRGASASFERPGGAGTRQGSFILSPNAFTDFNAFRGAIEALEEQGDAEVLSSPSVLVLNDRQARIQVGRQIPVSRTTATTSATIKGVEYFPIGIVLNIRPRINRELSEVTMQIETIISSISPESAAKLEASSGDITFSPIVDNRQVETYVRVADGTPFIIGGLLSTDDQQARISLPLFSRIPVLGRLFTRVRIEHERREVIVVLTPHIVPQNARRFSQLIPKDSDIFDRFDYTLFRNAYRVRDDEVWDLGFIQGSPVLRNIVARIRAHASEDVTLHRQEPFASFLAGRIPGEDVLVRRMLKDIVEKLEYGEQVDLDKVFFFEATDDDNLMDRELNDALVQAIEAGRGLVLTYDARNGPKEGKYFTYPFAAVSDTLVPSDERDRVFFLRGLNPVGAGAEEPLRWTILLADDEDVAHLRNVLILKRLLDLNQLPQTLAAFQPGLQILFPSREDMANRYHLIDSEVAQLFYETSPSQYYPAFERVFNQRVSEVEGFLGPGGVR
;
A
#
# COMPACT_ATOMS: atom_id res chain seq x y z
N MET A 1 -65.84 -4.14 -56.11
CA MET A 1 -66.95 -3.24 -56.50
C MET A 1 -66.81 -1.95 -55.69
N LYS A 2 -66.67 -0.79 -56.35
CA LYS A 2 -66.64 0.54 -55.70
C LYS A 2 -67.93 0.74 -54.90
N ILE A 3 -67.86 1.41 -53.73
CA ILE A 3 -68.83 2.40 -53.25
C ILE A 3 -68.15 3.24 -52.13
N PHE A 4 -68.40 4.55 -52.19
CA PHE A 4 -67.91 5.66 -51.38
C PHE A 4 -68.15 5.53 -49.87
N ARG A 5 -67.26 6.14 -49.06
CA ARG A 5 -67.68 6.87 -47.84
C ARG A 5 -66.67 7.96 -47.42
N PHE A 6 -67.24 9.15 -47.28
CA PHE A 6 -66.80 10.38 -46.61
C PHE A 6 -65.63 10.25 -45.62
N ARG A 7 -64.61 11.10 -45.78
CA ARG A 7 -63.62 11.40 -44.73
C ARG A 7 -64.16 12.47 -43.80
N SER A 8 -64.43 12.05 -42.57
CA SER A 8 -64.75 12.86 -41.40
C SER A 8 -63.63 13.85 -41.07
N TRP A 9 -64.05 15.03 -40.61
CA TRP A 9 -63.27 15.96 -39.81
C TRP A 9 -62.44 15.26 -38.72
N ALA A 10 -61.21 15.72 -38.54
CA ALA A 10 -60.46 15.61 -37.30
C ALA A 10 -59.97 17.02 -36.92
N LEU A 11 -60.38 17.41 -35.72
CA LEU A 11 -60.26 18.71 -35.07
C LEU A 11 -58.80 19.15 -34.83
N PHE A 12 -58.59 20.45 -34.99
CA PHE A 12 -57.99 21.38 -34.02
C PHE A 12 -57.07 20.78 -32.93
N LEU A 13 -55.77 21.06 -33.07
CA LEU A 13 -54.82 21.20 -31.96
C LEU A 13 -53.76 22.25 -32.33
N PHE A 14 -54.22 23.45 -32.71
CA PHE A 14 -53.42 24.67 -32.63
C PHE A 14 -53.39 25.08 -31.15
N GLY A 15 -52.35 24.64 -30.43
CA GLY A 15 -52.12 25.05 -29.05
C GLY A 15 -51.76 26.54 -29.00
N GLY A 16 -52.68 27.38 -28.51
CA GLY A 16 -52.33 28.62 -27.83
C GLY A 16 -52.19 29.91 -28.67
N LEU A 17 -52.99 30.10 -29.71
CA LEU A 17 -53.21 31.44 -30.29
C LEU A 17 -54.61 31.93 -29.88
N LEU A 18 -54.72 32.55 -28.71
CA LEU A 18 -55.97 33.23 -28.28
C LEU A 18 -56.24 34.40 -29.24
N LEU A 19 -57.19 34.19 -30.15
CA LEU A 19 -57.75 35.17 -31.09
C LEU A 19 -58.82 36.01 -30.39
N PRO A 20 -58.75 37.35 -30.41
CA PRO A 20 -59.95 38.18 -30.51
C PRO A 20 -60.29 38.39 -31.99
N ALA A 21 -61.58 38.42 -32.35
CA ALA A 21 -62.09 38.85 -33.65
C ALA A 21 -63.06 40.03 -33.46
N PRO A 22 -63.36 40.87 -34.46
CA PRO A 22 -62.62 41.19 -35.69
C PRO A 22 -62.44 42.71 -35.88
N GLY A 23 -61.38 43.08 -36.58
CA GLY A 23 -61.30 44.33 -37.34
C GLY A 23 -60.38 44.06 -38.51
N THR A 24 -60.93 43.61 -39.65
CA THR A 24 -60.25 43.45 -40.96
C THR A 24 -58.80 42.92 -40.96
N ALA A 25 -58.37 42.12 -39.97
CA ALA A 25 -56.98 41.74 -39.82
C ALA A 25 -56.72 40.34 -40.38
N GLU A 26 -55.72 40.22 -41.24
CA GLU A 26 -55.34 38.97 -41.90
C GLU A 26 -54.12 38.34 -41.21
N PHE A 27 -54.11 36.99 -41.09
CA PHE A 27 -53.05 36.23 -40.43
C PHE A 27 -52.61 35.04 -41.30
N VAL A 28 -51.31 34.88 -41.52
CA VAL A 28 -50.73 33.77 -42.30
C VAL A 28 -49.52 33.20 -41.58
N VAL A 29 -49.40 31.87 -41.60
CA VAL A 29 -48.23 31.14 -41.07
C VAL A 29 -47.50 30.48 -42.22
N ALA A 30 -46.21 30.80 -42.37
CA ALA A 30 -45.33 30.20 -43.36
C ALA A 30 -44.32 29.27 -42.66
N PRO A 31 -44.39 27.94 -42.89
CA PRO A 31 -43.51 27.00 -42.21
C PRO A 31 -42.08 27.07 -42.76
N THR A 32 -41.07 27.01 -41.88
CA THR A 32 -39.66 27.00 -42.29
C THR A 32 -38.92 25.73 -41.83
N PRO A 33 -37.90 25.27 -42.57
CA PRO A 33 -37.17 24.05 -42.22
C PRO A 33 -36.05 24.28 -41.17
N HIS A 34 -35.84 25.49 -40.69
CA HIS A 34 -34.71 25.82 -39.82
C HIS A 34 -35.05 25.60 -38.34
N LYS A 35 -34.13 24.92 -37.62
CA LYS A 35 -34.19 24.69 -36.17
C LYS A 35 -33.34 25.67 -35.36
N THR A 36 -32.53 26.49 -36.03
CA THR A 36 -31.58 27.41 -35.38
C THR A 36 -32.00 28.87 -35.59
N MET A 37 -32.01 29.66 -34.51
CA MET A 37 -32.38 31.08 -34.54
C MET A 37 -31.49 31.90 -35.49
N THR A 38 -30.20 31.59 -35.57
CA THR A 38 -29.23 32.28 -36.44
C THR A 38 -29.57 32.14 -37.93
N LYS A 39 -30.01 30.95 -38.35
CA LYS A 39 -30.45 30.70 -39.73
C LYS A 39 -31.76 31.44 -40.02
N MET A 40 -32.66 31.52 -39.04
CA MET A 40 -33.90 32.29 -39.16
C MET A 40 -33.69 33.80 -39.29
N ARG A 41 -32.77 34.39 -38.53
CA ARG A 41 -32.44 35.82 -38.67
C ARG A 41 -31.92 36.17 -40.05
N LYS A 42 -31.01 35.36 -40.59
CA LYS A 42 -30.53 35.54 -41.99
C LYS A 42 -31.67 35.42 -43.01
N LEU A 43 -32.65 34.56 -42.75
CA LEU A 43 -33.81 34.40 -43.61
C LEU A 43 -34.73 35.63 -43.53
N LEU A 44 -34.95 36.18 -42.34
CA LEU A 44 -35.68 37.43 -42.16
C LEU A 44 -34.96 38.61 -42.84
N ASP A 45 -33.65 38.72 -42.70
CA ASP A 45 -32.85 39.76 -43.39
C ASP A 45 -32.95 39.63 -44.92
N ALA A 46 -32.98 38.40 -45.44
CA ALA A 46 -33.21 38.14 -46.86
C ALA A 46 -34.66 38.48 -47.28
N ALA A 47 -35.64 38.24 -46.41
CA ALA A 47 -37.02 38.64 -46.64
C ALA A 47 -37.18 40.17 -46.67
N ASP A 48 -36.42 40.89 -45.85
CA ASP A 48 -36.40 42.35 -45.83
C ASP A 48 -35.97 42.90 -47.20
N LEU A 49 -34.85 42.40 -47.72
CA LEU A 49 -34.26 42.90 -48.96
C LEU A 49 -34.99 42.43 -50.22
N ARG A 50 -35.51 41.20 -50.24
CA ARG A 50 -36.04 40.58 -51.47
C ARG A 50 -37.56 40.55 -51.55
N VAL A 51 -38.26 40.74 -50.44
CA VAL A 51 -39.73 40.71 -50.39
C VAL A 51 -40.27 42.04 -49.91
N MET A 52 -39.84 42.52 -48.75
CA MET A 52 -40.44 43.73 -48.16
C MET A 52 -40.04 45.00 -48.92
N LEU A 53 -38.74 45.21 -49.17
CA LEU A 53 -38.23 46.41 -49.83
C LEU A 53 -38.74 46.59 -51.28
N PRO A 54 -38.78 45.55 -52.14
CA PRO A 54 -39.37 45.67 -53.48
C PRO A 54 -40.88 45.95 -53.49
N LEU A 55 -41.58 45.57 -52.42
CA LEU A 55 -43.01 45.88 -52.22
C LEU A 55 -43.22 47.28 -51.59
N GLY A 56 -42.15 48.05 -51.38
CA GLY A 56 -42.20 49.41 -50.85
C GLY A 56 -42.40 49.48 -49.33
N TYR A 57 -42.11 48.40 -48.59
CA TYR A 57 -42.16 48.37 -47.14
C TYR A 57 -40.78 48.62 -46.54
N GLU A 58 -40.71 49.58 -45.61
CA GLU A 58 -39.49 49.89 -44.85
C GLU A 58 -39.59 49.34 -43.42
N LEU A 59 -38.46 48.85 -42.89
CA LEU A 59 -38.39 48.32 -41.54
C LEU A 59 -38.46 49.47 -40.52
N ALA A 60 -39.42 49.39 -39.60
CA ALA A 60 -39.64 50.36 -38.52
C ALA A 60 -39.40 49.70 -37.15
N PRO A 61 -38.14 49.58 -36.70
CA PRO A 61 -37.81 48.86 -35.47
C PRO A 61 -38.42 49.49 -34.21
N GLU A 62 -38.59 50.81 -34.19
CA GLU A 62 -39.22 51.58 -33.10
C GLU A 62 -40.67 51.11 -32.81
N LEU A 63 -41.36 50.55 -33.81
CA LEU A 63 -42.74 50.09 -33.69
C LEU A 63 -42.86 48.63 -33.23
N ALA A 64 -41.75 47.89 -33.10
CA ALA A 64 -41.75 46.49 -32.70
C ALA A 64 -42.25 46.29 -31.25
N ALA A 65 -41.91 47.21 -30.34
CA ALA A 65 -42.34 47.16 -28.94
C ALA A 65 -43.86 47.37 -28.79
N THR A 66 -44.50 48.09 -29.72
CA THR A 66 -45.94 48.35 -29.72
C THR A 66 -46.72 47.40 -30.64
N ALA A 67 -46.04 46.42 -31.24
CA ALA A 67 -46.63 45.44 -32.15
C ALA A 67 -47.68 44.55 -31.49
N THR A 68 -48.61 44.05 -32.31
CA THR A 68 -49.64 43.11 -31.85
C THR A 68 -49.03 41.72 -31.64
N LEU A 69 -48.08 41.32 -32.52
CA LEU A 69 -47.36 40.06 -32.38
C LEU A 69 -46.45 40.01 -31.15
N SER A 70 -45.88 41.14 -30.71
CA SER A 70 -44.97 41.16 -29.54
C SER A 70 -45.70 40.95 -28.20
N ARG A 71 -47.03 41.10 -28.18
CA ARG A 71 -47.87 40.79 -27.02
C ARG A 71 -48.20 39.30 -26.90
N ARG A 72 -47.79 38.46 -27.85
CA ARG A 72 -48.08 37.02 -27.85
C ARG A 72 -46.93 36.21 -27.25
N ARG A 73 -47.24 35.37 -26.25
CA ARG A 73 -46.28 34.51 -25.53
C ARG A 73 -45.52 33.49 -26.40
N ALA A 74 -46.01 33.19 -27.60
CA ALA A 74 -45.42 32.18 -28.49
C ALA A 74 -44.51 32.78 -29.57
N VAL A 75 -44.28 34.10 -29.57
CA VAL A 75 -43.49 34.78 -30.60
C VAL A 75 -42.18 35.31 -29.99
N ASP A 76 -41.04 34.81 -30.45
CA ASP A 76 -39.72 35.11 -29.88
C ASP A 76 -39.09 36.40 -30.45
N GLU A 77 -39.33 36.69 -31.73
CA GLU A 77 -38.79 37.88 -32.41
C GLU A 77 -39.87 38.49 -33.30
N VAL A 78 -40.00 39.83 -33.31
CA VAL A 78 -41.00 40.57 -34.12
C VAL A 78 -40.34 41.71 -34.88
N ARG A 79 -40.62 41.81 -36.18
CA ARG A 79 -40.24 42.92 -37.06
C ARG A 79 -41.49 43.60 -37.60
N VAL A 80 -41.50 44.93 -37.61
CA VAL A 80 -42.62 45.74 -38.08
C VAL A 80 -42.18 46.52 -39.32
N TYR A 81 -43.02 46.51 -40.34
CA TYR A 81 -42.77 47.16 -41.62
C TYR A 81 -43.90 48.12 -41.96
N VAL A 82 -43.55 49.27 -42.52
CA VAL A 82 -44.50 50.35 -42.85
C VAL A 82 -44.33 50.76 -44.31
N SER A 83 -45.45 51.00 -45.00
CA SER A 83 -45.49 51.52 -46.37
C SER A 83 -46.69 52.46 -46.52
N GLY A 84 -46.45 53.77 -46.43
CA GLY A 84 -47.53 54.76 -46.28
C GLY A 84 -48.39 54.46 -45.05
N ASP A 85 -49.71 54.34 -45.22
CA ASP A 85 -50.65 54.00 -44.14
C ASP A 85 -50.75 52.48 -43.84
N LYS A 86 -49.94 51.64 -44.52
CA LYS A 86 -49.99 50.18 -44.38
C LYS A 86 -48.93 49.70 -43.37
N ARG A 87 -49.35 48.90 -42.39
CA ARG A 87 -48.47 48.28 -41.38
C ARG A 87 -48.54 46.75 -41.45
N VAL A 88 -47.38 46.08 -41.51
CA VAL A 88 -47.26 44.61 -41.49
C VAL A 88 -46.28 44.20 -40.40
N GLU A 89 -46.58 43.12 -39.69
CA GLU A 89 -45.75 42.57 -38.63
C GLU A 89 -45.34 41.14 -38.99
N LEU A 90 -44.05 40.84 -38.91
CA LEU A 90 -43.50 39.48 -39.01
C LEU A 90 -43.04 39.02 -37.64
N GLY A 91 -43.46 37.82 -37.22
CA GLY A 91 -43.06 37.20 -35.97
C GLY A 91 -42.45 35.82 -36.19
N LEU A 92 -41.55 35.38 -35.32
CA LEU A 92 -41.03 34.02 -35.28
C LEU A 92 -41.66 33.22 -34.13
N THR A 93 -42.24 32.06 -34.43
CA THR A 93 -42.82 31.14 -33.43
C THR A 93 -42.17 29.76 -33.54
N ILE A 94 -42.04 29.04 -32.43
CA ILE A 94 -41.56 27.65 -32.44
C ILE A 94 -42.72 26.71 -32.76
N ALA A 95 -42.55 25.86 -33.79
CA ALA A 95 -43.50 24.82 -34.15
C ALA A 95 -43.27 23.54 -33.32
N SER A 96 -44.27 22.64 -33.29
CA SER A 96 -44.28 21.40 -32.50
C SER A 96 -43.19 20.37 -32.85
N GLY A 97 -42.30 20.68 -33.80
CA GLY A 97 -41.13 19.87 -34.20
C GLY A 97 -39.77 20.52 -33.95
N GLY A 98 -39.71 21.63 -33.19
CA GLY A 98 -38.47 22.37 -32.91
C GLY A 98 -37.95 23.22 -34.08
N THR A 99 -38.74 23.36 -35.15
CA THR A 99 -38.50 24.30 -36.24
C THR A 99 -39.18 25.63 -35.94
N PHE A 100 -38.68 26.71 -36.53
CA PHE A 100 -39.31 28.02 -36.43
C PHE A 100 -40.27 28.24 -37.60
N ASP A 101 -41.43 28.83 -37.34
CA ASP A 101 -42.39 29.28 -38.35
C ASP A 101 -42.44 30.81 -38.36
N ILE A 102 -42.63 31.38 -39.57
CA ILE A 102 -42.85 32.82 -39.73
C ILE A 102 -44.36 33.08 -39.66
N VAL A 103 -44.73 33.98 -38.77
CA VAL A 103 -46.08 34.48 -38.58
C VAL A 103 -46.18 35.87 -39.19
N ILE A 104 -47.18 36.11 -40.02
CA ILE A 104 -47.45 37.40 -40.65
C ILE A 104 -48.77 37.94 -40.13
N TYR A 105 -48.77 39.19 -39.67
CA TYR A 105 -49.96 39.89 -39.20
C TYR A 105 -50.07 41.27 -39.87
N ARG A 106 -51.30 41.67 -40.20
CA ARG A 106 -51.61 42.97 -40.77
C ARG A 106 -52.98 43.44 -40.31
N ASP A 107 -53.11 44.75 -40.10
CA ASP A 107 -54.37 45.42 -39.82
C ASP A 107 -54.97 46.01 -41.12
N GLY A 108 -56.13 45.52 -41.57
CA GLY A 108 -56.83 45.97 -42.81
C GLY A 108 -56.93 44.93 -43.96
N THR A 109 -57.88 45.12 -44.88
CA THR A 109 -58.14 44.18 -46.01
C THR A 109 -57.22 44.41 -47.22
N GLY A 110 -56.57 43.34 -47.71
CA GLY A 110 -55.83 43.32 -48.97
C GLY A 110 -54.31 43.62 -48.87
N GLY A 111 -53.52 42.88 -49.67
CA GLY A 111 -52.06 43.05 -49.81
C GLY A 111 -51.19 41.98 -49.13
N LEU A 112 -51.77 41.11 -48.29
CA LEU A 112 -50.99 40.04 -47.61
C LEU A 112 -50.58 38.91 -48.56
N SER A 113 -51.38 38.66 -49.61
CA SER A 113 -51.12 37.61 -50.61
C SER A 113 -49.85 37.82 -51.42
N GLU A 114 -49.40 39.07 -51.59
CA GLU A 114 -48.16 39.39 -52.32
C GLU A 114 -46.92 39.12 -51.46
N ILE A 115 -46.99 39.47 -50.17
CA ILE A 115 -45.95 39.17 -49.18
C ILE A 115 -45.85 37.66 -48.97
N GLU A 116 -46.99 36.96 -48.85
CA GLU A 116 -47.03 35.50 -48.77
C GLU A 116 -46.43 34.84 -50.01
N ARG A 117 -46.75 35.34 -51.21
CA ARG A 117 -46.18 34.82 -52.46
C ARG A 117 -44.68 35.07 -52.53
N GLY A 118 -44.20 36.25 -52.14
CA GLY A 118 -42.77 36.58 -52.09
C GLY A 118 -42.00 35.71 -51.11
N LEU A 119 -42.53 35.52 -49.89
CA LEU A 119 -41.95 34.63 -48.89
C LEU A 119 -41.98 33.17 -49.35
N LYS A 120 -43.06 32.72 -50.00
CA LYS A 120 -43.13 31.36 -50.56
C LYS A 120 -42.07 31.14 -51.63
N VAL A 121 -41.81 32.13 -52.49
CA VAL A 121 -40.74 32.06 -53.50
C VAL A 121 -39.36 32.00 -52.84
N LEU A 122 -39.09 32.79 -51.80
CA LEU A 122 -37.84 32.69 -51.02
C LEU A 122 -37.68 31.34 -50.32
N LEU A 123 -38.75 30.83 -49.71
CA LEU A 123 -38.74 29.59 -48.94
C LEU A 123 -38.67 28.34 -49.84
N THR A 124 -39.12 28.41 -51.09
CA THR A 124 -39.18 27.24 -51.98
C THR A 124 -37.78 26.65 -52.27
N ALA A 125 -36.77 27.49 -52.48
CA ALA A 125 -35.39 26.99 -52.70
C ALA A 125 -34.78 26.43 -51.40
N VAL A 126 -35.06 27.07 -50.26
CA VAL A 126 -34.57 26.65 -48.94
C VAL A 126 -35.19 25.32 -48.49
N GLN A 127 -36.49 25.14 -48.71
CA GLN A 127 -37.20 23.88 -48.42
C GLN A 127 -36.73 22.74 -49.33
N ARG A 128 -36.42 23.02 -50.62
CA ARG A 128 -35.83 22.02 -51.52
C ARG A 128 -34.42 21.62 -51.09
N ALA A 129 -33.57 22.60 -50.74
CA ALA A 129 -32.20 22.35 -50.27
C ALA A 129 -32.17 21.56 -48.95
N ALA A 130 -33.05 21.88 -47.99
CA ALA A 130 -33.14 21.14 -46.73
C ALA A 130 -33.61 19.68 -46.90
N SER A 131 -34.33 19.37 -47.97
CA SER A 131 -34.80 18.02 -48.26
C SER A 131 -33.80 17.15 -49.05
N SER A 132 -32.73 17.74 -49.61
CA SER A 132 -31.79 17.02 -50.50
C SER A 132 -30.31 17.31 -50.27
N ALA A 133 -29.93 18.09 -49.27
CA ALA A 133 -28.52 18.34 -48.98
C ALA A 133 -27.93 17.13 -48.25
N GLU A 134 -27.01 16.42 -48.90
CA GLU A 134 -26.06 15.56 -48.19
C GLU A 134 -25.32 16.43 -47.15
N PRO A 135 -25.18 15.99 -45.89
CA PRO A 135 -24.47 16.74 -44.86
C PRO A 135 -23.00 16.94 -45.25
N ASP A 136 -22.42 18.12 -44.99
CA ASP A 136 -20.99 18.38 -45.22
C ASP A 136 -20.17 17.69 -44.14
N LEU A 137 -19.68 16.49 -44.44
CA LEU A 137 -19.00 15.64 -43.46
C LEU A 137 -17.59 16.18 -43.13
N GLY A 138 -17.36 16.46 -41.85
CA GLY A 138 -16.05 16.64 -41.24
C GLY A 138 -15.56 15.33 -40.61
N TYR A 139 -14.24 15.24 -40.39
CA TYR A 139 -13.64 14.15 -39.64
C TYR A 139 -12.61 14.66 -38.64
N GLU A 140 -12.52 14.02 -37.49
CA GLU A 140 -11.53 14.30 -36.45
C GLU A 140 -10.99 12.98 -35.89
N MET A 141 -9.68 12.93 -35.63
CA MET A 141 -9.04 11.76 -35.03
C MET A 141 -8.72 12.03 -33.58
N LEU A 142 -9.40 11.32 -32.68
CA LEU A 142 -9.22 11.44 -31.25
C LEU A 142 -8.35 10.29 -30.74
N ARG A 143 -7.29 10.63 -30.01
CA ARG A 143 -6.42 9.67 -29.33
C ARG A 143 -6.91 9.48 -27.90
N LEU A 144 -7.04 8.22 -27.48
CA LEU A 144 -7.38 7.85 -26.11
C LEU A 144 -6.08 7.59 -25.32
N GLY A 145 -6.03 8.07 -24.08
CA GLY A 145 -4.85 7.97 -23.20
C GLY A 145 -4.95 6.89 -22.12
N HIS A 146 -6.15 6.60 -21.64
CA HIS A 146 -6.40 5.85 -20.40
C HIS A 146 -7.37 4.67 -20.57
N ILE A 147 -8.14 4.63 -21.66
CA ILE A 147 -9.10 3.55 -21.97
C ILE A 147 -8.83 2.90 -23.33
N GLU A 148 -9.09 1.58 -23.42
CA GLU A 148 -9.06 0.82 -24.67
C GLU A 148 -10.18 1.28 -25.62
N ALA A 149 -9.90 1.44 -26.92
CA ALA A 149 -10.88 1.94 -27.89
C ALA A 149 -12.13 1.05 -27.97
N ASP A 150 -12.00 -0.26 -27.78
CA ASP A 150 -13.13 -1.21 -27.74
C ASP A 150 -14.11 -0.91 -26.61
N ARG A 151 -13.59 -0.57 -25.42
CA ARG A 151 -14.44 -0.24 -24.27
C ARG A 151 -15.10 1.12 -24.45
N ALA A 152 -14.36 2.10 -24.97
CA ALA A 152 -14.91 3.41 -25.28
C ALA A 152 -16.05 3.31 -26.31
N VAL A 153 -15.86 2.56 -27.39
CA VAL A 153 -16.90 2.32 -28.41
C VAL A 153 -18.11 1.59 -27.83
N GLY A 154 -17.89 0.57 -26.99
CA GLY A 154 -18.98 -0.13 -26.29
C GLY A 154 -19.82 0.78 -25.40
N LEU A 155 -19.19 1.71 -24.67
CA LEU A 155 -19.87 2.70 -23.85
C LEU A 155 -20.65 3.71 -24.70
N LEU A 156 -20.03 4.25 -25.75
CA LEU A 156 -20.67 5.19 -26.67
C LEU A 156 -21.88 4.57 -27.37
N LYS A 157 -21.79 3.29 -27.73
CA LYS A 157 -22.91 2.51 -28.27
C LYS A 157 -24.06 2.39 -27.26
N ALA A 158 -23.76 2.13 -25.99
CA ALA A 158 -24.78 2.08 -24.95
C ALA A 158 -25.46 3.44 -24.72
N LEU A 159 -24.74 4.54 -24.94
CA LEU A 159 -25.25 5.92 -24.88
C LEU A 159 -26.05 6.33 -26.14
N GLY A 160 -26.14 5.46 -27.15
CA GLY A 160 -26.91 5.70 -28.37
C GLY A 160 -26.14 6.39 -29.50
N TYR A 161 -24.80 6.48 -29.41
CA TYR A 161 -23.98 6.93 -30.52
C TYR A 161 -23.81 5.83 -31.57
N HIS A 162 -23.66 6.25 -32.82
CA HIS A 162 -23.45 5.34 -33.94
C HIS A 162 -21.99 4.91 -34.01
N SER A 163 -21.72 3.63 -33.74
CA SER A 163 -20.38 3.05 -33.79
C SER A 163 -20.17 2.18 -35.03
N ILE A 164 -18.99 2.30 -35.65
CA ILE A 164 -18.53 1.44 -36.74
C ILE A 164 -17.29 0.69 -36.26
N GLU A 165 -17.37 -0.64 -36.27
CA GLU A 165 -16.32 -1.54 -35.80
C GLU A 165 -15.71 -2.32 -36.97
N PHE A 166 -14.41 -2.58 -36.88
CA PHE A 166 -13.68 -3.40 -37.85
C PHE A 166 -13.88 -4.89 -37.51
N ASN A 167 -14.38 -5.68 -38.46
CA ASN A 167 -14.55 -7.13 -38.30
C ASN A 167 -13.44 -7.91 -39.04
N SER A 168 -12.55 -8.56 -38.29
CA SER A 168 -11.40 -9.27 -38.86
C SER A 168 -11.74 -10.56 -39.61
N LYS A 169 -13.00 -11.01 -39.60
CA LYS A 169 -13.46 -12.25 -40.24
C LYS A 169 -14.02 -12.05 -41.66
N SER A 170 -13.98 -10.83 -42.20
CA SER A 170 -14.58 -10.55 -43.51
C SER A 170 -13.78 -11.17 -44.67
N SER A 171 -14.40 -12.11 -45.37
CA SER A 171 -13.89 -12.67 -46.62
C SER A 171 -14.34 -11.78 -47.79
N GLY A 172 -13.48 -10.85 -48.21
CA GLY A 172 -13.76 -9.91 -49.29
C GLY A 172 -13.73 -8.48 -48.78
N GLY A 173 -12.94 -7.62 -49.43
CA GLY A 173 -12.62 -6.27 -48.95
C GLY A 173 -13.79 -5.31 -48.74
N GLU A 174 -15.01 -5.72 -49.09
CA GLU A 174 -16.24 -4.92 -48.97
C GLU A 174 -16.99 -5.10 -47.64
N GLN A 175 -16.73 -6.15 -46.85
CA GLN A 175 -17.45 -6.44 -45.59
C GLN A 175 -16.62 -6.19 -44.32
N ILE A 176 -15.65 -5.29 -44.40
CA ILE A 176 -14.69 -5.04 -43.32
C ILE A 176 -15.34 -4.30 -42.14
N PHE A 177 -16.43 -3.56 -42.37
CA PHE A 177 -17.12 -2.74 -41.38
C PHE A 177 -18.59 -3.15 -41.24
N ASP A 178 -18.95 -3.68 -40.07
CA ASP A 178 -20.35 -4.00 -39.76
C ASP A 178 -20.98 -2.81 -39.05
N VAL A 179 -22.06 -2.25 -39.63
CA VAL A 179 -22.87 -1.21 -38.97
C VAL A 179 -23.75 -1.86 -37.92
N VAL A 180 -23.26 -1.95 -36.68
CA VAL A 180 -23.99 -2.59 -35.59
C VAL A 180 -24.83 -1.55 -34.83
N GLN A 181 -26.04 -1.32 -35.36
CA GLN A 181 -27.18 -0.61 -34.77
C GLN A 181 -27.09 0.92 -34.58
N GLY A 182 -27.99 1.60 -35.29
CA GLY A 182 -28.88 2.63 -34.76
C GLY A 182 -30.02 2.77 -35.76
N ARG A 183 -31.29 2.72 -35.32
CA ARG A 183 -32.47 2.59 -36.21
C ARG A 183 -32.62 3.75 -37.22
N THR A 184 -31.89 4.83 -37.02
CA THR A 184 -31.75 5.96 -37.96
C THR A 184 -30.31 6.48 -37.89
N PRO A 185 -29.54 6.56 -38.98
CA PRO A 185 -28.19 7.11 -38.96
C PRO A 185 -28.18 8.55 -38.42
N LYS A 186 -27.61 8.76 -37.24
CA LYS A 186 -27.44 10.08 -36.61
C LYS A 186 -25.95 10.37 -36.44
N LEU A 187 -25.49 11.48 -37.02
CA LEU A 187 -24.14 11.99 -36.80
C LEU A 187 -24.01 12.50 -35.35
N PRO A 188 -22.83 12.38 -34.71
CA PRO A 188 -21.56 11.90 -35.24
C PRO A 188 -21.40 10.37 -35.23
N TYR A 189 -20.64 9.84 -36.21
CA TYR A 189 -20.21 8.44 -36.25
C TYR A 189 -18.86 8.26 -35.57
N VAL A 190 -18.74 7.19 -34.81
CA VAL A 190 -17.52 6.82 -34.08
C VAL A 190 -16.96 5.56 -34.70
N ILE A 191 -15.82 5.69 -35.36
CA ILE A 191 -15.17 4.61 -36.10
C ILE A 191 -13.93 4.18 -35.33
N LYS A 192 -13.87 2.90 -34.95
CA LYS A 192 -12.65 2.34 -34.36
C LYS A 192 -11.58 2.20 -35.44
N VAL A 193 -10.42 2.82 -35.23
CA VAL A 193 -9.27 2.64 -36.12
C VAL A 193 -8.61 1.28 -35.81
N ALA A 194 -8.23 0.54 -36.86
CA ALA A 194 -7.52 -0.72 -36.67
C ALA A 194 -6.13 -0.48 -36.06
N ASN A 195 -5.85 -1.15 -34.95
CA ASN A 195 -4.57 -1.09 -34.27
C ASN A 195 -3.50 -1.89 -35.04
N ALA A 196 -2.24 -1.43 -34.97
CA ALA A 196 -1.14 -2.15 -35.60
C ALA A 196 -0.97 -3.52 -34.94
N SER A 197 -0.86 -4.59 -35.74
CA SER A 197 -0.75 -5.96 -35.25
C SER A 197 0.61 -6.30 -34.61
N LYS A 198 1.56 -5.35 -34.59
CA LYS A 198 2.91 -5.53 -34.08
C LYS A 198 3.19 -4.47 -33.00
N THR A 199 3.13 -4.90 -31.75
CA THR A 199 3.38 -4.07 -30.55
C THR A 199 4.70 -4.46 -29.83
N SER A 200 5.41 -5.46 -30.33
CA SER A 200 6.65 -5.99 -29.77
C SER A 200 7.76 -6.06 -30.82
N LEU A 201 8.98 -5.67 -30.44
CA LEU A 201 10.18 -5.72 -31.28
C LEU A 201 10.54 -7.16 -31.71
N MET A 202 10.05 -8.17 -30.99
CA MET A 202 10.34 -9.59 -31.21
C MET A 202 9.15 -10.38 -31.78
N ALA A 203 7.97 -9.76 -31.95
CA ALA A 203 6.82 -10.43 -32.56
C ALA A 203 7.05 -10.63 -34.07
N LYS A 204 6.91 -11.87 -34.55
CA LYS A 204 6.90 -12.16 -36.00
C LYS A 204 5.66 -11.52 -36.63
N ASP A 205 5.84 -10.98 -37.84
CA ASP A 205 4.77 -10.36 -38.62
C ASP A 205 3.65 -11.39 -38.90
N PRO A 206 2.38 -11.11 -38.59
CA PRO A 206 1.27 -12.03 -38.84
C PRO A 206 1.08 -12.38 -40.34
N LYS A 207 1.68 -11.62 -41.27
CA LYS A 207 1.69 -11.95 -42.70
C LYS A 207 2.91 -12.74 -43.17
N SER A 208 3.89 -13.01 -42.30
CA SER A 208 5.05 -13.85 -42.61
C SER A 208 4.65 -15.34 -42.60
N LYS A 209 4.21 -15.84 -43.75
CA LYS A 209 4.13 -17.29 -44.01
C LYS A 209 5.54 -17.86 -44.19
N SER A 210 6.26 -18.06 -43.09
CA SER A 210 7.42 -18.96 -43.09
C SER A 210 7.39 -19.88 -41.87
N SER A 211 7.34 -21.17 -42.15
CA SER A 211 7.42 -22.31 -41.23
C SER A 211 8.61 -22.25 -40.27
N SER A 212 8.41 -22.89 -39.12
CA SER A 212 9.33 -23.13 -37.99
C SER A 212 9.34 -22.04 -36.91
N SER A 213 8.49 -22.29 -35.91
CA SER A 213 8.71 -22.16 -34.46
C SER A 213 7.36 -22.36 -33.76
N ARG A 214 6.77 -23.56 -33.90
CA ARG A 214 5.72 -24.00 -32.98
C ARG A 214 6.41 -24.26 -31.65
N SER A 215 6.43 -23.26 -30.77
CA SER A 215 6.54 -23.55 -29.34
C SER A 215 5.26 -24.28 -28.97
N MET A 216 5.44 -25.53 -28.58
CA MET A 216 4.42 -26.54 -28.41
C MET A 216 3.65 -26.26 -27.11
N VAL A 217 2.63 -25.41 -27.16
CA VAL A 217 1.52 -25.48 -26.21
C VAL A 217 0.55 -26.52 -26.78
N THR A 218 0.75 -27.78 -26.38
CA THR A 218 -0.24 -28.84 -26.61
C THR A 218 -1.36 -28.69 -25.59
N SER A 219 -2.36 -27.89 -25.93
CA SER A 219 -3.70 -28.01 -25.35
C SER A 219 -4.40 -29.23 -25.94
N SER A 220 -3.96 -30.44 -25.58
CA SER A 220 -4.73 -31.68 -25.78
C SER A 220 -4.11 -32.85 -25.02
N SER A 221 -4.43 -32.99 -23.74
CA SER A 221 -4.49 -34.32 -23.11
C SER A 221 -5.67 -34.35 -22.14
N LYS A 222 -6.75 -34.99 -22.60
CA LYS A 222 -7.73 -35.63 -21.73
C LYS A 222 -6.97 -36.49 -20.70
N GLY A 223 -7.15 -36.20 -19.41
CA GLY A 223 -6.71 -37.04 -18.30
C GLY A 223 -5.25 -36.83 -17.89
N GLY A 224 -5.00 -35.82 -17.05
CA GLY A 224 -3.70 -35.61 -16.42
C GLY A 224 -3.74 -34.41 -15.47
N ILE A 225 -3.91 -34.70 -14.17
CA ILE A 225 -3.70 -33.84 -12.99
C ILE A 225 -4.16 -32.38 -13.15
N ALA A 226 -5.47 -32.18 -13.08
CA ALA A 226 -6.07 -30.88 -12.79
C ALA A 226 -5.81 -30.55 -11.31
N GLY A 227 -4.86 -29.67 -11.00
CA GLY A 227 -4.66 -29.21 -9.62
C GLY A 227 -3.40 -28.40 -9.34
N VAL A 228 -2.36 -28.44 -10.18
CA VAL A 228 -1.16 -27.62 -9.96
C VAL A 228 -1.18 -26.43 -10.91
N LEU A 229 -1.53 -25.27 -10.37
CA LEU A 229 -1.39 -23.99 -11.06
C LEU A 229 0.07 -23.83 -11.49
N GLN A 230 0.31 -23.75 -12.79
CA GLN A 230 1.62 -23.52 -13.37
C GLN A 230 2.10 -22.11 -12.98
N LEU A 231 2.84 -22.03 -11.87
CA LEU A 231 3.38 -20.80 -11.26
C LEU A 231 4.55 -20.17 -12.05
N GLY A 232 4.86 -20.69 -13.24
CA GLY A 232 5.83 -20.14 -14.16
C GLY A 232 5.29 -18.89 -14.84
N GLY A 233 6.04 -17.78 -14.77
CA GLY A 233 5.64 -16.49 -15.34
C GLY A 233 5.21 -16.62 -16.80
N SER A 234 4.01 -16.12 -17.12
CA SER A 234 3.62 -15.87 -18.50
C SER A 234 4.65 -14.93 -19.13
N HIS A 235 5.30 -15.34 -20.22
CA HIS A 235 6.19 -14.47 -20.97
C HIS A 235 5.48 -13.13 -21.25
N LEU A 236 6.10 -12.03 -20.81
CA LEU A 236 5.63 -10.64 -20.93
C LEU A 236 5.35 -10.16 -22.38
N HIS A 237 5.33 -11.05 -23.39
CA HIS A 237 4.98 -10.67 -24.75
C HIS A 237 3.52 -10.19 -24.90
N SER A 238 2.59 -10.61 -24.04
CA SER A 238 1.22 -10.08 -24.03
C SER A 238 1.01 -8.90 -23.05
N THR A 239 1.94 -8.63 -22.14
CA THR A 239 1.73 -7.67 -21.03
C THR A 239 2.73 -6.51 -20.97
N THR A 240 3.84 -6.56 -21.73
CA THR A 240 4.80 -5.45 -21.93
C THR A 240 4.95 -5.07 -23.41
N SER A 241 4.25 -5.74 -24.33
CA SER A 241 4.08 -5.15 -25.65
C SER A 241 3.31 -3.84 -25.48
N GLY A 242 3.83 -2.74 -26.00
CA GLY A 242 3.21 -1.43 -25.80
C GLY A 242 1.75 -1.52 -26.24
N SER A 243 0.82 -1.07 -25.40
CA SER A 243 -0.58 -0.97 -25.81
C SER A 243 -0.61 -0.20 -27.13
N PRO A 244 -1.26 -0.73 -28.18
CA PRO A 244 -1.32 -0.03 -29.45
C PRO A 244 -1.95 1.34 -29.23
N GLU A 245 -1.63 2.31 -30.10
CA GLU A 245 -2.25 3.63 -30.00
C GLU A 245 -3.76 3.53 -30.22
N GLU A 246 -4.50 3.66 -29.12
CA GLU A 246 -5.96 3.63 -29.12
C GLU A 246 -6.49 4.94 -29.73
N ARG A 247 -7.15 4.82 -30.88
CA ARG A 247 -7.63 5.96 -31.68
C ARG A 247 -9.05 5.73 -32.17
N LEU A 248 -9.84 6.80 -32.12
CA LEU A 248 -11.19 6.87 -32.66
C LEU A 248 -11.20 7.89 -33.79
N LEU A 249 -11.79 7.54 -34.93
CA LEU A 249 -12.10 8.47 -35.99
C LEU A 249 -13.57 8.87 -35.85
N ILE A 250 -13.81 10.16 -35.59
CA ILE A 250 -15.15 10.72 -35.44
C ILE A 250 -15.51 11.42 -36.74
N VAL A 251 -16.64 11.05 -37.34
CA VAL A 251 -17.21 11.71 -38.52
C VAL A 251 -18.43 12.51 -38.08
N TYR A 252 -18.48 13.79 -38.37
CA TYR A 252 -19.51 14.72 -37.89
C TYR A 252 -20.00 15.64 -39.01
N ASP A 253 -21.12 16.31 -38.80
CA ASP A 253 -21.63 17.33 -39.72
C ASP A 253 -20.95 18.67 -39.42
N ARG A 254 -20.27 19.28 -40.40
CA ARG A 254 -19.66 20.61 -40.24
C ARG A 254 -20.69 21.69 -39.98
N ASP A 255 -21.94 21.49 -40.38
CA ASP A 255 -23.04 22.40 -40.11
C ASP A 255 -23.60 22.30 -38.68
N GLU A 256 -23.20 21.27 -37.91
CA GLU A 256 -23.64 21.01 -36.53
C GLU A 256 -22.46 20.65 -35.59
N PRO A 257 -21.54 21.59 -35.29
CA PRO A 257 -20.35 21.32 -34.47
C PRO A 257 -20.65 21.02 -32.99
N GLU A 258 -21.81 21.43 -32.47
CA GLU A 258 -22.20 21.24 -31.05
C GLU A 258 -22.25 19.74 -30.65
N ALA A 259 -22.67 18.88 -31.59
CA ALA A 259 -22.75 17.44 -31.35
C ALA A 259 -21.36 16.79 -31.19
N LEU A 260 -20.36 17.31 -31.90
CA LEU A 260 -18.97 16.89 -31.76
C LEU A 260 -18.39 17.33 -30.41
N GLU A 261 -18.57 18.59 -30.04
CA GLU A 261 -18.07 19.12 -28.77
C GLU A 261 -18.63 18.35 -27.57
N THR A 262 -19.92 18.01 -27.61
CA THR A 262 -20.57 17.21 -26.57
C THR A 262 -19.93 15.82 -26.45
N LEU A 263 -19.66 15.16 -27.58
CA LEU A 263 -19.02 13.85 -27.62
C LEU A 263 -17.56 13.92 -27.11
N VAL A 264 -16.79 14.89 -27.57
CA VAL A 264 -15.39 15.08 -27.17
C VAL A 264 -15.29 15.40 -25.68
N ASN A 265 -16.16 16.29 -25.18
CA ASN A 265 -16.21 16.62 -23.75
C ASN A 265 -16.56 15.38 -22.91
N LEU A 266 -17.56 14.59 -23.32
CA LEU A 266 -17.93 13.34 -22.65
C LEU A 266 -16.77 12.33 -22.64
N LEU A 267 -16.05 12.23 -23.76
CA LEU A 267 -14.87 11.36 -23.86
C LEU A 267 -13.76 11.81 -22.90
N GLN A 268 -13.43 13.10 -22.86
CA GLN A 268 -12.31 13.61 -22.05
C GLN A 268 -12.61 13.69 -20.55
N THR A 269 -13.86 13.96 -20.17
CA THR A 269 -14.22 14.20 -18.75
C THR A 269 -14.74 12.97 -18.03
N HIS A 270 -15.36 12.02 -18.74
CA HIS A 270 -16.04 10.88 -18.12
C HIS A 270 -15.52 9.51 -18.55
N ILE A 271 -15.00 9.37 -19.78
CA ILE A 271 -14.59 8.06 -20.32
C ILE A 271 -13.08 7.87 -20.24
N ASP A 272 -12.29 8.82 -20.74
CA ASP A 272 -10.83 8.73 -20.89
C ASP A 272 -10.07 9.40 -19.74
N VAL A 273 -10.43 9.04 -18.51
CA VAL A 273 -9.85 9.62 -17.30
C VAL A 273 -8.68 8.79 -16.76
N ALA A 274 -7.68 9.47 -16.18
CA ALA A 274 -6.54 8.80 -15.57
C ALA A 274 -6.97 7.93 -14.39
N ALA A 275 -6.62 6.64 -14.44
CA ALA A 275 -6.83 5.74 -13.33
C ALA A 275 -5.89 6.10 -12.18
N GLN A 276 -6.42 6.05 -10.96
CA GLN A 276 -5.62 6.22 -9.75
C GLN A 276 -4.68 5.03 -9.54
N GLN A 277 -3.58 5.30 -8.85
CA GLN A 277 -2.58 4.30 -8.48
C GLN A 277 -2.72 3.95 -7.00
N ILE A 278 -2.36 2.72 -6.67
CA ILE A 278 -2.42 2.15 -5.33
C ILE A 278 -1.11 1.43 -5.11
N VAL A 279 -0.41 1.76 -4.03
CA VAL A 279 0.70 0.97 -3.52
C VAL A 279 0.11 -0.08 -2.60
N ILE A 280 0.47 -1.33 -2.79
CA ILE A 280 0.10 -2.40 -1.87
C ILE A 280 1.38 -2.95 -1.27
N GLU A 281 1.50 -2.82 0.04
CA GLU A 281 2.55 -3.45 0.83
C GLU A 281 2.03 -4.76 1.39
N ALA A 282 2.86 -5.79 1.37
CA ALA A 282 2.59 -7.06 2.00
C ALA A 282 3.66 -7.36 3.03
N LEU A 283 3.28 -7.92 4.17
CA LEU A 283 4.17 -8.46 5.18
C LEU A 283 3.85 -9.93 5.37
N VAL A 284 4.83 -10.79 5.13
CA VAL A 284 4.74 -12.23 5.37
C VAL A 284 5.70 -12.58 6.49
N ILE A 285 5.15 -13.12 7.58
CA ILE A 285 5.90 -13.61 8.73
C ILE A 285 5.70 -15.12 8.79
N GLU A 286 6.79 -15.87 8.73
CA GLU A 286 6.79 -17.32 8.97
C GLU A 286 7.64 -17.61 10.21
N VAL A 287 7.02 -18.21 11.22
CA VAL A 287 7.68 -18.66 12.44
C VAL A 287 7.64 -20.18 12.46
N ASN A 288 8.80 -20.81 12.57
CA ASN A 288 8.93 -22.24 12.74
C ASN A 288 9.66 -22.52 14.05
N SER A 289 9.08 -23.34 14.91
CA SER A 289 9.69 -23.81 16.15
C SER A 289 9.61 -25.33 16.19
N THR A 290 10.78 -25.95 16.35
CA THR A 290 10.96 -27.39 16.47
C THR A 290 11.58 -27.70 17.80
N ASN A 291 10.98 -28.60 18.57
CA ASN A 291 11.54 -29.11 19.83
C ASN A 291 11.52 -30.64 19.79
N LEU A 292 12.71 -31.24 19.84
CA LEU A 292 12.91 -32.68 19.84
C LEU A 292 13.58 -33.11 21.15
N ASN A 293 12.89 -34.00 21.87
CA ASN A 293 13.42 -34.68 23.05
C ASN A 293 13.48 -36.18 22.76
N ASP A 294 14.68 -36.74 22.65
CA ASP A 294 14.91 -38.18 22.49
C ASP A 294 15.79 -38.68 23.64
N LEU A 295 15.18 -39.47 24.53
CA LEU A 295 15.87 -40.08 25.66
C LEU A 295 15.64 -41.58 25.65
N GLY A 296 16.72 -42.36 25.62
CA GLY A 296 16.64 -43.80 25.74
C GLY A 296 17.97 -44.52 25.81
N PHE A 297 17.86 -45.83 25.96
CA PHE A 297 18.98 -46.75 26.00
C PHE A 297 18.86 -47.73 24.84
N GLU A 298 19.94 -47.93 24.10
CA GLU A 298 20.02 -48.95 23.07
C GLU A 298 20.77 -50.17 23.59
N TRP A 299 20.23 -51.36 23.31
CA TRP A 299 20.81 -52.61 23.76
C TRP A 299 20.98 -53.53 22.58
N ARG A 300 22.20 -54.01 22.37
CA ARG A 300 22.48 -55.05 21.39
C ARG A 300 23.22 -56.19 22.05
N SER A 301 22.58 -57.35 22.02
CA SER A 301 23.15 -58.62 22.45
C SER A 301 23.15 -59.58 21.27
N SER A 302 24.33 -60.04 20.87
CA SER A 302 24.48 -60.99 19.76
C SER A 302 25.39 -62.13 20.17
N ASN A 303 24.87 -63.35 20.21
CA ASN A 303 25.62 -64.57 20.44
C ASN A 303 25.38 -65.60 19.31
N ARG A 304 26.18 -66.66 19.27
CA ARG A 304 26.02 -67.84 18.40
C ARG A 304 24.77 -68.64 18.79
N GLY A 305 23.61 -68.06 18.58
CA GLY A 305 22.31 -68.72 18.70
C GLY A 305 21.21 -67.89 19.35
N ALA A 306 21.54 -66.85 20.11
CA ALA A 306 20.55 -65.86 20.54
C ALA A 306 20.98 -64.46 20.12
N SER A 307 20.04 -63.68 19.57
CA SER A 307 20.23 -62.25 19.39
C SER A 307 19.03 -61.50 19.94
N ALA A 308 19.32 -60.44 20.70
CA ALA A 308 18.35 -59.50 21.23
C ALA A 308 18.82 -58.09 20.88
N SER A 309 17.99 -57.33 20.17
CA SER A 309 18.30 -55.93 19.85
C SER A 309 17.13 -55.02 20.20
N PHE A 310 17.45 -53.86 20.75
CA PHE A 310 16.57 -52.72 21.02
C PHE A 310 17.31 -51.47 20.52
N GLU A 311 16.93 -51.01 19.33
CA GLU A 311 17.65 -50.00 18.54
C GLU A 311 16.64 -48.97 17.99
N ARG A 312 17.11 -47.76 17.64
CA ARG A 312 16.30 -46.67 17.03
C ARG A 312 15.57 -47.13 15.76
N PRO A 313 14.33 -46.65 15.50
CA PRO A 313 13.72 -46.73 14.17
C PRO A 313 14.47 -45.79 13.23
N GLY A 314 15.27 -46.33 12.30
CA GLY A 314 16.10 -45.52 11.40
C GLY A 314 16.14 -45.98 9.93
N GLY A 315 15.39 -47.01 9.54
CA GLY A 315 15.39 -47.47 8.14
C GLY A 315 14.32 -48.52 7.84
N ALA A 316 13.84 -48.54 6.60
CA ALA A 316 12.86 -49.50 6.13
C ALA A 316 13.42 -50.93 6.23
N GLY A 317 12.80 -51.77 7.07
CA GLY A 317 13.17 -53.19 7.25
C GLY A 317 13.87 -53.53 8.58
N THR A 318 14.22 -52.55 9.40
CA THR A 318 14.79 -52.80 10.73
C THR A 318 13.67 -53.24 11.70
N ARG A 319 13.70 -54.50 12.14
CA ARG A 319 12.73 -55.03 13.11
C ARG A 319 12.92 -54.35 14.47
N GLN A 320 11.92 -53.58 14.90
CA GLN A 320 11.88 -52.92 16.20
C GLN A 320 11.77 -53.99 17.29
N GLY A 321 12.82 -54.19 18.09
CA GLY A 321 12.82 -55.20 19.15
C GLY A 321 12.82 -56.63 18.61
N SER A 322 13.98 -57.16 18.24
CA SER A 322 14.09 -58.54 17.72
C SER A 322 14.67 -59.47 18.78
N PHE A 323 13.95 -60.54 19.09
CA PHE A 323 14.44 -61.66 19.90
C PHE A 323 14.47 -62.91 19.03
N ILE A 324 15.66 -63.33 18.60
CA ILE A 324 15.85 -64.56 17.82
C ILE A 324 16.51 -65.58 18.73
N LEU A 325 15.82 -66.70 18.94
CA LEU A 325 16.32 -67.84 19.73
C LEU A 325 16.55 -69.01 18.78
N SER A 326 17.79 -69.51 18.76
CA SER A 326 18.19 -70.76 18.11
C SER A 326 18.41 -71.84 19.17
N PRO A 327 18.24 -73.12 18.83
CA PRO A 327 18.39 -74.24 19.77
C PRO A 327 19.75 -74.32 20.49
N ASN A 328 20.77 -73.60 20.00
CA ASN A 328 22.15 -73.65 20.53
C ASN A 328 22.53 -72.37 21.33
N ALA A 329 21.56 -71.54 21.71
CA ALA A 329 21.75 -70.18 22.23
C ALA A 329 22.46 -70.04 23.59
N PHE A 330 22.52 -71.09 24.42
CA PHE A 330 22.82 -70.97 25.86
C PHE A 330 24.30 -71.16 26.25
N THR A 331 25.23 -71.23 25.30
CA THR A 331 26.63 -71.60 25.61
C THR A 331 27.59 -70.43 25.87
N ASP A 332 27.26 -69.19 25.51
CA ASP A 332 28.18 -68.03 25.66
C ASP A 332 27.43 -66.72 25.95
N PHE A 333 27.82 -65.96 26.98
CA PHE A 333 27.20 -64.67 27.36
C PHE A 333 28.09 -63.43 27.06
N ASN A 334 29.02 -63.54 26.10
CA ASN A 334 30.18 -62.62 26.00
C ASN A 334 30.03 -61.36 25.13
N ALA A 335 28.84 -60.92 24.72
CA ALA A 335 28.69 -59.71 23.89
C ALA A 335 27.41 -58.92 24.15
N PHE A 336 27.38 -58.22 25.29
CA PHE A 336 26.37 -57.21 25.60
C PHE A 336 26.96 -55.80 25.36
N ARG A 337 26.32 -55.02 24.49
CA ARG A 337 26.66 -53.59 24.28
C ARG A 337 25.43 -52.75 24.59
N GLY A 338 25.63 -51.74 25.43
CA GLY A 338 24.63 -50.72 25.75
C GLY A 338 25.12 -49.34 25.32
N ALA A 339 24.24 -48.54 24.73
CA ALA A 339 24.49 -47.13 24.45
C ALA A 339 23.39 -46.28 25.08
N ILE A 340 23.76 -45.11 25.60
CA ILE A 340 22.82 -44.13 26.16
C ILE A 340 22.75 -42.97 25.17
N GLU A 341 21.55 -42.61 24.76
CA GLU A 341 21.32 -41.45 23.90
C GLU A 341 20.37 -40.50 24.63
N ALA A 342 20.83 -39.28 24.83
CA ALA A 342 20.08 -38.17 25.40
C ALA A 342 20.30 -36.97 24.49
N LEU A 343 19.29 -36.66 23.69
CA LEU A 343 19.29 -35.56 22.74
C LEU A 343 18.11 -34.65 23.06
N GLU A 344 18.43 -33.40 23.33
CA GLU A 344 17.47 -32.29 23.35
C GLU A 344 17.91 -31.32 22.26
N GLU A 345 17.04 -31.08 21.29
CA GLU A 345 17.27 -30.17 20.17
C GLU A 345 16.12 -29.15 20.14
N GLN A 346 16.49 -27.87 20.14
CA GLN A 346 15.58 -26.75 20.02
C GLN A 346 16.02 -25.92 18.83
N GLY A 347 15.10 -25.69 17.90
CA GLY A 347 15.34 -24.93 16.69
C GLY A 347 14.22 -23.94 16.48
N ASP A 348 14.56 -22.66 16.42
CA ASP A 348 13.63 -21.57 16.10
C ASP A 348 14.12 -20.86 14.84
N ALA A 349 13.21 -20.62 13.92
CA ALA A 349 13.46 -19.90 12.69
C ALA A 349 12.34 -18.91 12.41
N GLU A 350 12.70 -17.66 12.15
CA GLU A 350 11.78 -16.59 11.76
C GLU A 350 12.18 -16.06 10.38
N VAL A 351 11.20 -15.98 9.48
CA VAL A 351 11.37 -15.43 8.14
C VAL A 351 10.42 -14.26 7.94
N LEU A 352 10.98 -13.08 7.72
CA LEU A 352 10.25 -11.85 7.43
C LEU A 352 10.44 -11.47 5.96
N SER A 353 9.36 -11.24 5.24
CA SER A 353 9.37 -10.75 3.86
C SER A 353 8.38 -9.62 3.67
N SER A 354 8.83 -8.49 3.11
CA SER A 354 8.02 -7.27 2.91
C SER A 354 7.94 -6.81 1.44
N PRO A 355 7.35 -7.60 0.52
CA PRO A 355 7.22 -7.15 -0.86
C PRO A 355 6.18 -6.04 -1.01
N SER A 356 6.39 -5.15 -1.99
CA SER A 356 5.43 -4.09 -2.35
C SER A 356 5.25 -4.00 -3.86
N VAL A 357 4.07 -3.52 -4.29
CA VAL A 357 3.76 -3.29 -5.71
C VAL A 357 2.91 -2.05 -5.91
N LEU A 358 3.21 -1.28 -6.94
CA LEU A 358 2.38 -0.18 -7.42
C LEU A 358 1.47 -0.68 -8.55
N VAL A 359 0.17 -0.48 -8.43
CA VAL A 359 -0.82 -0.94 -9.41
C VAL A 359 -1.89 0.10 -9.67
N LEU A 360 -2.45 0.08 -10.87
CA LEU A 360 -3.60 0.92 -11.23
C LEU A 360 -4.91 0.34 -10.68
N ASN A 361 -5.86 1.22 -10.39
CA ASN A 361 -7.21 0.84 -10.02
C ASN A 361 -7.82 -0.17 -11.02
N ASP A 362 -8.48 -1.22 -10.52
CA ASP A 362 -9.09 -2.33 -11.27
C ASP A 362 -8.13 -3.21 -12.10
N ARG A 363 -6.82 -2.98 -12.04
CA ARG A 363 -5.80 -3.80 -12.71
C ARG A 363 -5.19 -4.82 -11.75
N GLN A 364 -4.86 -6.00 -12.26
CA GLN A 364 -4.25 -7.06 -11.46
C GLN A 364 -2.74 -6.83 -11.37
N ALA A 365 -2.20 -6.95 -10.16
CA ALA A 365 -0.78 -7.06 -9.87
C ALA A 365 -0.43 -8.50 -9.47
N ARG A 366 0.78 -8.93 -9.79
CA ARG A 366 1.33 -10.21 -9.35
C ARG A 366 2.74 -10.00 -8.82
N ILE A 367 2.96 -10.38 -7.57
CA ILE A 367 4.27 -10.44 -6.93
C ILE A 367 4.67 -11.91 -6.81
N GLN A 368 5.91 -12.23 -7.14
CA GLN A 368 6.47 -13.58 -6.97
C GLN A 368 7.89 -13.46 -6.43
N VAL A 369 8.11 -13.98 -5.21
CA VAL A 369 9.41 -14.00 -4.53
C VAL A 369 9.73 -15.44 -4.18
N GLY A 370 10.85 -15.97 -4.65
CA GLY A 370 11.15 -17.37 -4.42
C GLY A 370 12.31 -17.92 -5.25
N ARG A 371 12.42 -19.24 -5.27
CA ARG A 371 13.46 -20.00 -6.00
C ARG A 371 12.82 -21.07 -6.88
N GLN A 372 13.53 -21.51 -7.91
CA GLN A 372 13.06 -22.58 -8.80
C GLN A 372 13.83 -23.88 -8.50
N ILE A 373 13.10 -24.97 -8.27
CA ILE A 373 13.68 -26.29 -8.05
C ILE A 373 13.67 -27.08 -9.37
N PRO A 374 14.81 -27.58 -9.86
CA PRO A 374 14.85 -28.48 -11.00
C PRO A 374 14.36 -29.88 -10.59
N VAL A 375 13.42 -30.42 -11.35
CA VAL A 375 12.88 -31.78 -11.21
C VAL A 375 13.12 -32.53 -12.51
N SER A 376 13.65 -33.75 -12.40
CA SER A 376 13.89 -34.60 -13.56
C SER A 376 12.58 -35.20 -14.06
N ARG A 377 12.25 -34.96 -15.32
CA ARG A 377 11.10 -35.53 -16.00
C ARG A 377 11.59 -36.54 -17.02
N THR A 378 11.25 -37.80 -16.79
CA THR A 378 11.55 -38.87 -17.75
C THR A 378 10.28 -39.21 -18.52
N THR A 379 10.28 -38.93 -19.82
CA THR A 379 9.19 -39.32 -20.73
C THR A 379 9.62 -40.55 -21.49
N ALA A 380 9.03 -41.71 -21.17
CA ALA A 380 9.26 -42.95 -21.90
C ALA A 380 8.31 -43.03 -23.10
N THR A 381 8.86 -43.09 -24.30
CA THR A 381 8.14 -43.47 -25.52
C THR A 381 8.52 -44.91 -25.90
N THR A 382 7.73 -45.57 -26.76
CA THR A 382 7.95 -46.97 -27.17
C THR A 382 9.34 -47.24 -27.77
N SER A 383 10.05 -46.20 -28.22
CA SER A 383 11.35 -46.30 -28.90
C SER A 383 12.50 -45.54 -28.20
N ALA A 384 12.22 -44.70 -27.21
CA ALA A 384 13.24 -43.91 -26.52
C ALA A 384 12.77 -43.36 -25.16
N THR A 385 13.69 -43.28 -24.21
CA THR A 385 13.52 -42.59 -22.94
C THR A 385 14.15 -41.20 -23.03
N ILE A 386 13.33 -40.16 -23.02
CA ILE A 386 13.79 -38.76 -23.04
C ILE A 386 13.83 -38.27 -21.59
N LYS A 387 15.03 -37.96 -21.07
CA LYS A 387 15.21 -37.25 -19.80
C LYS A 387 15.19 -35.73 -20.08
N GLY A 388 14.32 -35.00 -19.42
CA GLY A 388 14.25 -33.53 -19.42
C GLY A 388 14.28 -33.00 -17.99
N VAL A 389 14.56 -31.69 -17.84
CA VAL A 389 14.51 -31.01 -16.54
C VAL A 389 13.38 -29.99 -16.58
N GLU A 390 12.48 -30.04 -15.60
CA GLU A 390 11.37 -29.12 -15.41
C GLU A 390 11.59 -28.31 -14.13
N TYR A 391 11.43 -26.99 -14.19
CA TYR A 391 11.66 -26.10 -13.06
C TYR A 391 10.35 -25.75 -12.36
N PHE A 392 10.24 -26.06 -11.08
CA PHE A 392 9.09 -25.74 -10.25
C PHE A 392 9.41 -24.52 -9.36
N PRO A 393 8.72 -23.39 -9.53
CA PRO A 393 8.89 -22.23 -8.66
C PRO A 393 8.25 -22.48 -7.29
N ILE A 394 9.00 -22.23 -6.23
CA ILE A 394 8.54 -22.21 -4.84
C ILE A 394 8.83 -20.84 -4.22
N GLY A 395 8.06 -20.47 -3.21
CA GLY A 395 8.15 -19.18 -2.52
C GLY A 395 6.78 -18.54 -2.34
N ILE A 396 6.75 -17.22 -2.24
CA ILE A 396 5.55 -16.43 -2.02
C ILE A 396 5.06 -15.90 -3.37
N VAL A 397 3.80 -16.13 -3.69
CA VAL A 397 3.09 -15.54 -4.83
C VAL A 397 1.85 -14.83 -4.33
N LEU A 398 1.71 -13.58 -4.73
CA LEU A 398 0.62 -12.72 -4.30
C LEU A 398 -0.01 -12.08 -5.54
N ASN A 399 -1.23 -12.50 -5.85
CA ASN A 399 -2.06 -11.96 -6.91
C ASN A 399 -3.09 -11.02 -6.27
N ILE A 400 -3.08 -9.75 -6.66
CA ILE A 400 -3.99 -8.76 -6.07
C ILE A 400 -4.66 -7.96 -7.18
N ARG A 401 -5.95 -7.70 -7.01
CA ARG A 401 -6.71 -6.78 -7.85
C ARG A 401 -7.45 -5.78 -6.96
N PRO A 402 -6.93 -4.56 -6.79
CA PRO A 402 -7.56 -3.55 -5.98
C PRO A 402 -8.58 -2.72 -6.77
N ARG A 403 -9.55 -2.17 -6.03
CA ARG A 403 -10.60 -1.28 -6.51
C ARG A 403 -10.89 -0.20 -5.48
N ILE A 404 -10.70 1.06 -5.85
CA ILE A 404 -10.92 2.21 -4.97
C ILE A 404 -12.41 2.60 -4.97
N ASN A 405 -12.92 3.00 -3.81
CA ASN A 405 -14.25 3.60 -3.69
C ASN A 405 -14.28 5.04 -4.26
N ARG A 406 -15.46 5.56 -4.58
CA ARG A 406 -15.66 6.94 -5.10
C ARG A 406 -15.12 8.02 -4.17
N GLU A 407 -15.15 7.78 -2.87
CA GLU A 407 -14.74 8.71 -1.82
C GLU A 407 -13.23 8.71 -1.54
N LEU A 408 -12.46 7.84 -2.21
CA LEU A 408 -10.99 7.73 -2.05
C LEU A 408 -10.54 7.39 -0.62
N SER A 409 -11.42 6.82 0.19
CA SER A 409 -11.18 6.46 1.59
C SER A 409 -10.95 4.96 1.81
N GLU A 410 -11.40 4.12 0.87
CA GLU A 410 -11.39 2.67 1.02
C GLU A 410 -10.93 1.98 -0.27
N VAL A 411 -10.21 0.88 -0.09
CA VAL A 411 -9.76 -0.01 -1.16
C VAL A 411 -10.39 -1.39 -0.95
N THR A 412 -11.12 -1.85 -1.97
CA THR A 412 -11.60 -3.22 -2.05
C THR A 412 -10.60 -4.06 -2.84
N MET A 413 -10.15 -5.19 -2.29
CA MET A 413 -9.12 -6.02 -2.92
C MET A 413 -9.58 -7.45 -3.06
N GLN A 414 -9.43 -8.00 -4.27
CA GLN A 414 -9.43 -9.44 -4.50
C GLN A 414 -8.00 -9.94 -4.38
N ILE A 415 -7.76 -10.88 -3.47
CA ILE A 415 -6.41 -11.32 -3.11
C ILE A 415 -6.35 -12.84 -3.19
N GLU A 416 -5.29 -13.35 -3.82
CA GLU A 416 -4.88 -14.74 -3.80
C GLU A 416 -3.42 -14.78 -3.37
N THR A 417 -3.15 -15.41 -2.23
CA THR A 417 -1.82 -15.59 -1.68
C THR A 417 -1.48 -17.07 -1.69
N ILE A 418 -0.32 -17.42 -2.25
CA ILE A 418 0.21 -18.78 -2.32
C ILE A 418 1.60 -18.75 -1.70
N ILE A 419 1.84 -19.56 -0.67
CA ILE A 419 3.11 -19.68 0.03
C ILE A 419 3.56 -21.12 -0.09
N SER A 420 4.66 -21.32 -0.82
CA SER A 420 5.23 -22.64 -1.05
C SER A 420 6.62 -22.75 -0.45
N SER A 421 6.88 -23.82 0.30
CA SER A 421 8.20 -24.12 0.87
C SER A 421 8.59 -25.58 0.60
N ILE A 422 9.90 -25.88 0.65
CA ILE A 422 10.39 -27.26 0.53
C ILE A 422 10.31 -27.92 1.91
N SER A 423 9.77 -29.14 1.96
CA SER A 423 9.72 -29.89 3.23
C SER A 423 11.15 -30.26 3.69
N PRO A 424 11.45 -30.18 5.00
CA PRO A 424 12.74 -30.58 5.57
C PRO A 424 13.14 -32.02 5.20
N GLU A 425 12.18 -32.94 5.10
CA GLU A 425 12.40 -34.34 4.73
C GLU A 425 13.00 -34.50 3.32
N SER A 426 12.70 -33.56 2.43
CA SER A 426 13.23 -33.52 1.06
C SER A 426 14.55 -32.76 0.99
N ALA A 427 14.79 -31.80 1.88
CA ALA A 427 16.05 -31.07 1.95
C ALA A 427 17.22 -31.98 2.34
N ALA A 428 17.02 -32.94 3.26
CA ALA A 428 18.03 -33.92 3.65
C ALA A 428 18.51 -34.84 2.50
N LYS A 429 17.69 -35.03 1.46
CA LYS A 429 18.04 -35.82 0.25
C LYS A 429 18.81 -35.00 -0.80
N LEU A 430 18.84 -33.67 -0.69
CA LEU A 430 19.62 -32.80 -1.60
C LEU A 430 21.13 -32.98 -1.41
N GLU A 431 21.59 -33.31 -0.19
CA GLU A 431 23.02 -33.43 0.12
C GLU A 431 23.59 -34.84 -0.11
N ALA A 432 22.73 -35.85 -0.32
CA ALA A 432 23.13 -37.26 -0.30
C ALA A 432 23.32 -37.91 -1.67
N SER A 433 22.90 -37.31 -2.79
CA SER A 433 22.89 -37.99 -4.10
C SER A 433 23.99 -37.50 -5.05
N SER A 434 25.15 -38.15 -5.01
CA SER A 434 26.14 -38.14 -6.09
C SER A 434 25.76 -39.16 -7.17
N GLY A 435 25.12 -38.71 -8.27
CA GLY A 435 25.26 -39.42 -9.56
C GLY A 435 24.04 -39.64 -10.46
N ASP A 436 22.79 -39.48 -10.01
CA ASP A 436 21.62 -39.57 -10.91
C ASP A 436 20.47 -38.69 -10.39
N ILE A 437 20.01 -37.73 -11.19
CA ILE A 437 18.98 -36.75 -10.81
C ILE A 437 17.62 -37.44 -10.83
N THR A 438 17.32 -38.22 -9.80
CA THR A 438 15.98 -38.75 -9.51
C THR A 438 15.48 -38.11 -8.21
N PHE A 439 15.41 -36.78 -8.22
CA PHE A 439 14.99 -35.98 -7.07
C PHE A 439 13.54 -35.54 -7.27
N SER A 440 12.67 -35.91 -6.33
CA SER A 440 11.27 -35.47 -6.26
C SER A 440 11.07 -34.75 -4.92
N PRO A 441 11.16 -33.40 -4.89
CA PRO A 441 10.94 -32.65 -3.66
C PRO A 441 9.48 -32.73 -3.23
N ILE A 442 9.23 -32.87 -1.93
CA ILE A 442 7.94 -32.58 -1.32
C ILE A 442 7.87 -31.06 -1.12
N VAL A 443 6.87 -30.44 -1.74
CA VAL A 443 6.60 -29.00 -1.66
C VAL A 443 5.33 -28.80 -0.85
N ASP A 444 5.45 -28.11 0.28
CA ASP A 444 4.31 -27.68 1.07
C ASP A 444 3.73 -26.43 0.42
N ASN A 445 2.40 -26.40 0.23
CA ASN A 445 1.73 -25.25 -0.36
C ASN A 445 0.57 -24.78 0.53
N ARG A 446 0.54 -23.48 0.80
CA ARG A 446 -0.47 -22.81 1.60
C ARG A 446 -1.13 -21.75 0.73
N GLN A 447 -2.45 -21.82 0.58
CA GLN A 447 -3.19 -20.92 -0.31
C GLN A 447 -4.34 -20.27 0.45
N VAL A 448 -4.49 -18.96 0.27
CA VAL A 448 -5.60 -18.17 0.81
C VAL A 448 -6.16 -17.29 -0.31
N GLU A 449 -7.47 -17.37 -0.52
CA GLU A 449 -8.21 -16.50 -1.45
C GLU A 449 -9.26 -15.73 -0.67
N THR A 450 -9.28 -14.40 -0.83
CA THR A 450 -10.22 -13.55 -0.11
C THR A 450 -10.63 -12.33 -0.92
N TYR A 451 -11.74 -11.73 -0.52
CA TYR A 451 -12.26 -10.48 -1.06
C TYR A 451 -12.61 -9.56 0.11
N VAL A 452 -11.84 -8.49 0.28
CA VAL A 452 -11.89 -7.64 1.46
C VAL A 452 -12.05 -6.18 1.07
N ARG A 453 -12.61 -5.38 1.96
CA ARG A 453 -12.61 -3.91 1.87
C ARG A 453 -12.01 -3.35 3.13
N VAL A 454 -11.04 -2.47 2.95
CA VAL A 454 -10.30 -1.84 4.05
C VAL A 454 -10.12 -0.36 3.76
N ALA A 455 -9.98 0.42 4.82
CA ALA A 455 -9.66 1.84 4.69
C ALA A 455 -8.22 2.03 4.16
N ASP A 456 -7.99 3.17 3.52
CA ASP A 456 -6.67 3.57 3.05
C ASP A 456 -5.66 3.60 4.21
N GLY A 457 -4.44 3.11 3.97
CA GLY A 457 -3.38 2.99 4.97
C GLY A 457 -3.63 1.98 6.08
N THR A 458 -4.77 1.28 6.10
CA THR A 458 -5.08 0.36 7.20
C THR A 458 -4.55 -1.05 6.92
N PRO A 459 -3.61 -1.57 7.73
CA PRO A 459 -3.11 -2.93 7.59
C PRO A 459 -4.18 -3.92 8.06
N PHE A 460 -4.31 -5.03 7.35
CA PHE A 460 -5.21 -6.11 7.75
C PHE A 460 -4.58 -7.47 7.49
N ILE A 461 -4.99 -8.45 8.29
CA ILE A 461 -4.51 -9.82 8.19
C ILE A 461 -5.45 -10.59 7.25
N ILE A 462 -4.89 -11.17 6.18
CA ILE A 462 -5.65 -12.01 5.24
C ILE A 462 -5.92 -13.39 5.85
N GLY A 463 -4.97 -13.91 6.62
CA GLY A 463 -5.07 -15.18 7.33
C GLY A 463 -3.84 -15.49 8.18
N GLY A 464 -4.07 -16.18 9.31
CA GLY A 464 -3.04 -16.82 10.12
C GLY A 464 -3.17 -18.33 9.97
N LEU A 465 -2.13 -18.97 9.44
CA LEU A 465 -2.07 -20.42 9.22
C LEU A 465 -1.14 -21.03 10.26
N LEU A 466 -1.72 -21.51 11.37
CA LEU A 466 -1.01 -22.23 12.41
C LEU A 466 -1.12 -23.75 12.16
N SER A 467 0.02 -24.41 12.11
CA SER A 467 0.14 -25.87 12.11
C SER A 467 0.91 -26.28 13.35
N THR A 468 0.40 -27.26 14.09
CA THR A 468 1.10 -27.89 15.20
C THR A 468 1.08 -29.40 14.97
N ASP A 469 2.26 -30.01 14.94
CA ASP A 469 2.44 -31.46 14.88
C ASP A 469 3.13 -31.93 16.16
N ASP A 470 2.44 -32.80 16.90
CA ASP A 470 2.91 -33.37 18.16
C ASP A 470 3.08 -34.88 17.97
N GLN A 471 4.32 -35.33 17.79
CA GLN A 471 4.64 -36.74 17.62
C GLN A 471 5.29 -37.31 18.88
N GLN A 472 4.63 -38.30 19.49
CA GLN A 472 5.19 -39.04 20.61
C GLN A 472 5.36 -40.51 20.25
N ALA A 473 6.61 -40.97 20.22
CA ALA A 473 6.96 -42.36 20.04
C ALA A 473 7.57 -42.92 21.34
N ARG A 474 6.89 -43.91 21.93
CA ARG A 474 7.39 -44.64 23.10
C ARG A 474 7.65 -46.10 22.74
N ILE A 475 8.90 -46.52 22.87
CA ILE A 475 9.34 -47.89 22.62
C ILE A 475 9.82 -48.47 23.95
N SER A 476 9.38 -49.68 24.29
CA SER A 476 9.76 -50.31 25.56
C SER A 476 9.78 -51.83 25.46
N LEU A 477 10.69 -52.48 26.19
CA LEU A 477 10.65 -53.93 26.35
C LEU A 477 9.44 -54.32 27.23
N PRO A 478 8.55 -55.21 26.78
CA PRO A 478 7.52 -55.78 27.65
C PRO A 478 8.19 -56.55 28.81
N LEU A 479 7.59 -56.51 30.00
CA LEU A 479 8.12 -56.96 31.31
C LEU A 479 9.21 -56.07 31.95
N PHE A 480 10.35 -55.86 31.29
CA PHE A 480 11.48 -55.13 31.91
C PHE A 480 11.22 -53.64 32.14
N SER A 481 10.38 -53.03 31.29
CA SER A 481 9.96 -51.63 31.45
C SER A 481 9.09 -51.36 32.68
N ARG A 482 8.54 -52.40 33.32
CA ARG A 482 7.62 -52.28 34.47
C ARG A 482 8.33 -52.36 35.84
N ILE A 483 9.62 -52.66 35.87
CA ILE A 483 10.39 -52.74 37.11
C ILE A 483 10.52 -51.32 37.69
N PRO A 484 10.12 -51.06 38.95
CA PRO A 484 10.33 -49.77 39.59
C PRO A 484 11.82 -49.39 39.57
N VAL A 485 12.14 -48.12 39.34
CA VAL A 485 13.51 -47.56 39.24
C VAL A 485 14.27 -48.00 37.97
N LEU A 486 14.33 -49.29 37.64
CA LEU A 486 15.13 -49.83 36.52
C LEU A 486 14.39 -49.84 35.18
N GLY A 487 13.07 -49.72 35.16
CA GLY A 487 12.27 -49.78 33.93
C GLY A 487 12.57 -48.68 32.91
N ARG A 488 13.13 -47.55 33.35
CA ARG A 488 13.60 -46.46 32.48
C ARG A 488 14.79 -46.85 31.60
N LEU A 489 15.61 -47.81 32.04
CA LEU A 489 16.73 -48.35 31.25
C LEU A 489 16.24 -49.19 30.06
N PHE A 490 14.98 -49.65 30.08
CA PHE A 490 14.40 -50.49 29.03
C PHE A 490 13.28 -49.79 28.26
N THR A 491 13.28 -48.45 28.31
CA THR A 491 12.31 -47.58 27.65
C THR A 491 13.05 -46.49 26.88
N ARG A 492 12.56 -46.16 25.68
CA ARG A 492 12.93 -44.98 24.91
C ARG A 492 11.69 -44.14 24.64
N VAL A 493 11.81 -42.84 24.85
CA VAL A 493 10.74 -41.87 24.62
C VAL A 493 11.30 -40.80 23.69
N ARG A 494 10.68 -40.68 22.51
CA ARG A 494 10.92 -39.60 21.56
C ARG A 494 9.67 -38.74 21.51
N ILE A 495 9.82 -37.45 21.80
CA ILE A 495 8.78 -36.44 21.75
C ILE A 495 9.27 -35.37 20.79
N GLU A 496 8.50 -35.12 19.75
CA GLU A 496 8.79 -34.13 18.73
C GLU A 496 7.59 -33.18 18.63
N HIS A 497 7.85 -31.90 18.87
CA HIS A 497 6.88 -30.83 18.78
C HIS A 497 7.31 -29.90 17.65
N GLU A 498 6.49 -29.78 16.61
CA GLU A 498 6.72 -28.87 15.51
C GLU A 498 5.57 -27.86 15.42
N ARG A 499 5.89 -26.57 15.46
CA ARG A 499 4.95 -25.47 15.31
C ARG A 499 5.36 -24.61 14.13
N ARG A 500 4.46 -24.43 13.17
CA ARG A 500 4.66 -23.55 12.02
C ARG A 500 3.52 -22.56 11.96
N GLU A 501 3.82 -21.28 12.00
CA GLU A 501 2.85 -20.20 11.91
C GLU A 501 3.19 -19.30 10.73
N VAL A 502 2.20 -19.01 9.89
CA VAL A 502 2.35 -18.07 8.77
C VAL A 502 1.29 -16.99 8.86
N ILE A 503 1.72 -15.74 8.92
CA ILE A 503 0.86 -14.56 8.99
C ILE A 503 1.11 -13.72 7.74
N VAL A 504 0.02 -13.39 7.02
CA VAL A 504 0.06 -12.51 5.85
C VAL A 504 -0.77 -11.26 6.11
N VAL A 505 -0.11 -10.12 5.99
CA VAL A 505 -0.67 -8.79 6.20
C VAL A 505 -0.59 -8.03 4.89
N LEU A 506 -1.64 -7.29 4.54
CA LEU A 506 -1.56 -6.29 3.48
C LEU A 506 -1.95 -4.91 3.98
N THR A 507 -1.31 -3.89 3.40
CA THR A 507 -1.61 -2.48 3.62
C THR A 507 -1.75 -1.80 2.26
N PRO A 508 -2.95 -1.33 1.87
CA PRO A 508 -3.11 -0.52 0.68
C PRO A 508 -2.87 0.96 0.98
N HIS A 509 -2.27 1.68 0.03
CA HIS A 509 -2.09 3.13 0.05
C HIS A 509 -2.54 3.74 -1.28
N ILE A 510 -3.53 4.62 -1.25
CA ILE A 510 -4.03 5.34 -2.43
C ILE A 510 -3.08 6.48 -2.75
N VAL A 511 -2.59 6.54 -3.99
CA VAL A 511 -1.69 7.59 -4.44
C VAL A 511 -2.51 8.76 -5.01
N PRO A 512 -2.46 9.96 -4.41
CA PRO A 512 -3.21 11.12 -4.91
C PRO A 512 -2.65 11.62 -6.25
N GLN A 513 -3.53 11.91 -7.21
CA GLN A 513 -3.15 12.35 -8.56
C GLN A 513 -2.40 13.70 -8.59
N ASN A 514 -2.53 14.49 -7.52
CA ASN A 514 -1.91 15.82 -7.40
C ASN A 514 -0.42 15.72 -7.04
N ALA A 515 0.06 14.55 -6.62
CA ALA A 515 1.46 14.27 -6.35
C ALA A 515 2.27 14.05 -7.65
N ARG A 516 2.12 14.95 -8.63
CA ARG A 516 2.88 14.95 -9.91
C ARG A 516 4.39 15.13 -9.75
N ARG A 517 4.89 15.18 -8.52
CA ARG A 517 6.32 15.08 -8.18
C ARG A 517 6.57 13.76 -7.45
N PHE A 518 6.45 12.66 -8.19
CA PHE A 518 7.24 11.47 -7.92
C PHE A 518 8.71 11.86 -8.16
N SER A 519 9.33 12.52 -7.18
CA SER A 519 10.77 12.67 -7.11
C SER A 519 11.35 11.25 -7.12
N GLN A 520 12.37 11.02 -7.95
CA GLN A 520 12.98 9.73 -8.29
C GLN A 520 13.71 9.03 -7.12
N LEU A 521 13.41 9.45 -5.90
CA LEU A 521 13.76 8.80 -4.66
C LEU A 521 12.50 8.95 -3.82
N ILE A 522 11.90 7.82 -3.43
CA ILE A 522 11.03 7.80 -2.26
C ILE A 522 11.78 8.58 -1.17
N PRO A 523 11.31 9.76 -0.73
CA PRO A 523 12.01 10.48 0.33
C PRO A 523 12.10 9.52 1.51
N LYS A 524 13.30 9.33 2.05
CA LYS A 524 13.45 8.63 3.33
C LYS A 524 12.68 9.35 4.45
N ASP A 525 12.20 10.56 4.17
CA ASP A 525 11.65 11.54 5.10
C ASP A 525 10.16 11.85 4.89
N SER A 526 9.38 11.03 4.17
CA SER A 526 7.93 11.27 4.01
C SER A 526 7.10 10.54 5.07
N ASP A 527 6.18 11.26 5.71
CA ASP A 527 5.22 10.76 6.73
C ASP A 527 4.37 9.57 6.25
N ILE A 528 4.31 9.33 4.94
CA ILE A 528 3.58 8.21 4.31
C ILE A 528 4.12 6.84 4.77
N PHE A 529 5.38 6.76 5.24
CA PHE A 529 5.97 5.52 5.75
C PHE A 529 5.86 5.34 7.26
N ASP A 530 5.42 6.38 7.98
CA ASP A 530 5.28 6.30 9.42
C ASP A 530 4.10 5.40 9.75
N ARG A 531 4.36 4.37 10.56
CA ARG A 531 3.35 3.39 10.95
C ARG A 531 2.93 3.65 12.39
N PHE A 532 1.93 4.52 12.58
CA PHE A 532 1.36 4.84 13.88
C PHE A 532 -0.11 4.40 14.00
N ASP A 533 -0.57 4.21 15.23
CA ASP A 533 -1.98 3.94 15.60
C ASP A 533 -2.59 2.66 15.03
N TYR A 534 -1.76 1.67 14.70
CA TYR A 534 -2.23 0.35 14.30
C TYR A 534 -2.39 -0.58 15.51
N THR A 535 -3.58 -1.15 15.66
CA THR A 535 -3.89 -2.12 16.74
C THR A 535 -3.24 -3.49 16.52
N LEU A 536 -2.84 -3.80 15.28
CA LEU A 536 -2.35 -5.12 14.87
C LEU A 536 -0.82 -5.20 14.69
N PHE A 537 -0.10 -4.06 14.63
CA PHE A 537 1.35 -4.04 14.44
C PHE A 537 2.04 -3.15 15.47
N ARG A 538 3.31 -3.46 15.73
CA ARG A 538 4.20 -2.56 16.45
C ARG A 538 4.31 -1.28 15.64
N ASN A 539 4.08 -0.14 16.28
CA ASN A 539 4.29 1.14 15.62
C ASN A 539 5.75 1.20 15.16
N ALA A 540 5.98 1.70 13.97
CA ALA A 540 7.32 1.77 13.41
C ALA A 540 7.53 3.16 12.82
N TYR A 541 8.55 3.81 13.32
CA TYR A 541 8.97 5.13 12.93
C TYR A 541 10.31 5.05 12.22
N ARG A 542 10.51 5.84 11.17
CA ARG A 542 11.78 5.86 10.46
C ARG A 542 12.50 7.16 10.75
N VAL A 543 13.73 7.06 11.30
CA VAL A 543 14.56 8.23 11.59
C VAL A 543 14.80 9.02 10.32
N ARG A 544 14.47 10.32 10.37
CA ARG A 544 14.63 11.25 9.24
C ARG A 544 15.98 11.94 9.27
N ASP A 545 16.38 12.51 8.14
CA ASP A 545 17.66 13.23 8.02
C ASP A 545 17.72 14.47 8.93
N ASP A 546 16.60 15.18 9.14
CA ASP A 546 16.51 16.37 10.00
C ASP A 546 16.63 16.06 11.51
N GLU A 547 16.55 14.79 11.89
CA GLU A 547 16.55 14.32 13.28
C GLU A 547 17.90 13.76 13.72
N VAL A 548 18.79 13.49 12.77
CA VAL A 548 20.16 13.08 13.05
C VAL A 548 21.03 14.31 13.12
N TRP A 549 21.65 14.53 14.28
CA TRP A 549 22.56 15.66 14.46
C TRP A 549 23.87 15.48 13.67
N ASP A 550 24.32 16.54 13.00
CA ASP A 550 25.65 16.57 12.37
C ASP A 550 26.75 16.74 13.43
N LEU A 551 27.24 15.61 13.91
CA LEU A 551 28.34 15.52 14.89
C LEU A 551 29.69 15.21 14.21
N GLY A 552 29.80 15.43 12.90
CA GLY A 552 31.02 15.15 12.13
C GLY A 552 32.25 15.91 12.65
N PHE A 553 32.05 17.08 13.28
CA PHE A 553 33.13 17.85 13.88
C PHE A 553 33.85 17.13 15.02
N ILE A 554 33.16 16.24 15.76
CA ILE A 554 33.75 15.46 16.86
C ILE A 554 34.73 14.42 16.29
N GLN A 555 34.31 13.67 15.26
CA GLN A 555 35.17 12.72 14.53
C GLN A 555 36.29 13.43 13.74
N GLY A 556 36.04 14.68 13.34
CA GLY A 556 37.00 15.58 12.71
C GLY A 556 38.07 16.13 13.66
N SER A 557 37.86 16.04 14.98
CA SER A 557 38.74 16.64 15.97
C SER A 557 40.18 16.11 15.86
N PRO A 558 41.20 17.00 15.75
CA PRO A 558 42.60 16.61 15.75
C PRO A 558 43.00 15.82 17.00
N VAL A 559 42.38 16.13 18.15
CA VAL A 559 42.65 15.46 19.43
C VAL A 559 42.22 14.01 19.38
N LEU A 560 40.98 13.73 18.97
CA LEU A 560 40.45 12.37 18.88
C LEU A 560 41.22 11.54 17.84
N ARG A 561 41.58 12.14 16.70
CA ARG A 561 42.40 11.47 15.66
C ARG A 561 43.79 11.09 16.18
N ASN A 562 44.42 11.96 16.97
CA ASN A 562 45.72 11.68 17.58
C ASN A 562 45.60 10.53 18.61
N ILE A 563 44.60 10.58 19.49
CA ILE A 563 44.31 9.51 20.45
C ILE A 563 44.13 8.17 19.74
N VAL A 564 43.25 8.10 18.73
CA VAL A 564 42.99 6.87 17.97
C VAL A 564 44.24 6.38 17.24
N ALA A 565 45.06 7.28 16.68
CA ALA A 565 46.32 6.90 16.03
C ALA A 565 47.31 6.26 17.01
N ARG A 566 47.44 6.82 18.23
CA ARG A 566 48.30 6.26 19.28
C ARG A 566 47.77 4.93 19.82
N ILE A 567 46.44 4.80 19.99
CA ILE A 567 45.82 3.53 20.37
C ILE A 567 46.11 2.47 19.29
N ARG A 568 45.97 2.80 17.99
CA ARG A 568 46.30 1.86 16.90
C ARG A 568 47.77 1.44 16.90
N ALA A 569 48.69 2.36 17.20
CA ALA A 569 50.10 2.03 17.32
C ALA A 569 50.34 1.02 18.46
N HIS A 570 49.78 1.26 19.64
CA HIS A 570 49.92 0.34 20.78
C HIS A 570 49.16 -0.97 20.57
N ALA A 571 48.00 -0.94 19.92
CA ALA A 571 47.21 -2.13 19.60
C ALA A 571 47.88 -3.03 18.54
N SER A 572 48.84 -2.49 17.77
CA SER A 572 49.70 -3.29 16.88
C SER A 572 50.76 -4.09 17.64
N GLU A 573 51.11 -3.65 18.85
CA GLU A 573 52.06 -4.31 19.75
C GLU A 573 51.34 -5.24 20.75
N ASP A 574 50.18 -4.82 21.26
CA ASP A 574 49.33 -5.59 22.17
C ASP A 574 47.94 -5.83 21.57
N VAL A 575 47.72 -7.06 21.11
CA VAL A 575 46.45 -7.50 20.51
C VAL A 575 45.29 -7.49 21.52
N THR A 576 45.57 -7.56 22.83
CA THR A 576 44.52 -7.60 23.86
C THR A 576 43.71 -6.30 23.93
N LEU A 577 44.30 -5.18 23.49
CA LEU A 577 43.64 -3.86 23.42
C LEU A 577 42.44 -3.83 22.47
N HIS A 578 42.33 -4.76 21.53
CA HIS A 578 41.15 -4.89 20.66
C HIS A 578 39.92 -5.42 21.41
N ARG A 579 40.09 -5.98 22.62
CA ARG A 579 39.01 -6.57 23.43
C ARG A 579 38.77 -5.86 24.76
N GLN A 580 39.69 -4.99 25.19
CA GLN A 580 39.59 -4.27 26.45
C GLN A 580 38.96 -2.90 26.21
N GLU A 581 37.88 -2.60 26.94
CA GLU A 581 37.40 -1.22 27.06
C GLU A 581 38.36 -0.43 27.96
N PRO A 582 38.60 0.85 27.68
CA PRO A 582 37.92 1.67 26.67
C PRO A 582 38.53 1.61 25.25
N PHE A 583 39.65 0.92 25.02
CA PHE A 583 40.39 0.95 23.75
C PHE A 583 39.62 0.34 22.57
N ALA A 584 38.86 -0.72 22.83
CA ALA A 584 38.04 -1.39 21.84
C ALA A 584 37.03 -0.42 21.19
N SER A 585 36.36 0.43 21.98
CA SER A 585 35.41 1.42 21.47
C SER A 585 36.07 2.45 20.55
N PHE A 586 37.23 3.01 20.93
CA PHE A 586 37.98 3.95 20.08
C PHE A 586 38.45 3.33 18.77
N LEU A 587 38.92 2.08 18.79
CA LEU A 587 39.36 1.36 17.59
C LEU A 587 38.21 1.06 16.63
N ALA A 588 37.01 0.80 17.17
CA ALA A 588 35.78 0.64 16.42
C ALA A 588 35.21 1.96 15.86
N GLY A 589 35.85 3.09 16.14
CA GLY A 589 35.42 4.41 15.69
C GLY A 589 34.25 5.00 16.49
N ARG A 590 33.95 4.44 17.66
CA ARG A 590 32.95 4.99 18.58
C ARG A 590 33.48 6.22 19.30
N ILE A 591 32.60 7.18 19.53
CA ILE A 591 32.92 8.33 20.37
C ILE A 591 32.52 7.98 21.81
N PRO A 592 33.39 8.17 22.81
CA PRO A 592 33.01 7.95 24.20
C PRO A 592 31.85 8.88 24.62
N GLY A 593 30.79 8.31 25.19
CA GLY A 593 29.59 9.04 25.58
C GLY A 593 28.58 9.30 24.46
N GLU A 594 28.82 8.77 23.24
CA GLU A 594 27.90 8.97 22.11
C GLU A 594 26.47 8.48 22.37
N ASP A 595 26.31 7.52 23.27
CA ASP A 595 25.05 6.97 23.75
C ASP A 595 24.17 8.03 24.42
N VAL A 596 24.76 9.01 25.14
CA VAL A 596 24.02 10.15 25.72
C VAL A 596 23.38 10.99 24.62
N LEU A 597 24.12 11.22 23.53
CA LEU A 597 23.65 12.01 22.39
C LEU A 597 22.55 11.26 21.62
N VAL A 598 22.73 9.94 21.41
CA VAL A 598 21.69 9.11 20.76
C VAL A 598 20.41 9.07 21.59
N ARG A 599 20.51 8.90 22.91
CA ARG A 599 19.34 8.94 23.81
C ARG A 599 18.63 10.29 23.81
N ARG A 600 19.37 11.38 23.70
CA ARG A 600 18.81 12.72 23.54
C ARG A 600 18.09 12.90 22.19
N MET A 601 18.70 12.49 21.08
CA MET A 601 18.03 12.53 19.76
C MET A 601 16.75 11.67 19.75
N LEU A 602 16.78 10.50 20.37
CA LEU A 602 15.59 9.65 20.53
C LEU A 602 14.49 10.35 21.35
N LYS A 603 14.85 11.02 22.45
CA LYS A 603 13.89 11.82 23.24
C LYS A 603 13.28 12.95 22.42
N ASP A 604 14.07 13.64 21.60
CA ASP A 604 13.60 14.74 20.76
C ASP A 604 12.61 14.24 19.69
N ILE A 605 12.81 13.02 19.16
CA ILE A 605 11.82 12.36 18.29
C ILE A 605 10.52 12.08 19.05
N VAL A 606 10.60 11.52 20.26
CA VAL A 606 9.42 11.24 21.11
C VAL A 606 8.63 12.52 21.41
N GLU A 607 9.33 13.61 21.70
CA GLU A 607 8.76 14.93 21.96
C GLU A 607 8.10 15.53 20.70
N LYS A 608 8.76 15.48 19.54
CA LYS A 608 8.22 15.95 18.26
C LYS A 608 6.95 15.22 17.84
N LEU A 609 6.81 13.95 18.22
CA LEU A 609 5.63 13.12 17.95
C LEU A 609 4.52 13.25 19.00
N GLU A 610 4.71 14.09 20.03
CA GLU A 610 3.77 14.33 21.13
C GLU A 610 3.37 13.03 21.85
N TYR A 611 4.27 12.04 21.87
CA TYR A 611 3.99 10.73 22.45
C TYR A 611 3.90 10.81 23.98
N GLY A 612 4.57 11.78 24.60
CA GLY A 612 4.53 12.07 26.04
C GLY A 612 3.12 12.22 26.60
N GLU A 613 2.19 12.79 25.84
CA GLU A 613 0.81 13.01 26.30
C GLU A 613 0.03 11.71 26.56
N GLN A 614 0.49 10.58 26.02
CA GLN A 614 -0.18 9.29 26.18
C GLN A 614 0.07 8.65 27.56
N VAL A 615 1.04 9.15 28.33
CA VAL A 615 1.35 8.61 29.67
C VAL A 615 0.45 9.24 30.72
N ASP A 616 -0.43 8.43 31.28
CA ASP A 616 -1.29 8.79 32.39
C ASP A 616 -0.50 8.84 33.70
N LEU A 617 -0.48 10.00 34.38
CA LEU A 617 0.29 10.21 35.61
C LEU A 617 -0.24 9.41 36.80
N ASP A 618 -1.55 9.09 36.79
CA ASP A 618 -2.17 8.27 37.84
C ASP A 618 -1.67 6.82 37.81
N LYS A 619 -1.08 6.41 36.68
CA LYS A 619 -0.47 5.07 36.51
C LYS A 619 1.04 5.08 36.64
N VAL A 620 1.64 6.22 36.97
CA VAL A 620 3.07 6.32 37.26
C VAL A 620 3.28 6.19 38.77
N PHE A 621 4.13 5.28 39.20
CA PHE A 621 4.38 5.03 40.62
C PHE A 621 5.87 4.81 40.91
N PHE A 622 6.25 4.97 42.18
CA PHE A 622 7.59 4.69 42.69
C PHE A 622 7.51 4.05 44.08
N PHE A 623 8.60 3.39 44.49
CA PHE A 623 8.70 2.81 45.84
C PHE A 623 9.37 3.79 46.79
N GLU A 624 8.71 4.10 47.89
CA GLU A 624 9.28 4.93 48.97
C GLU A 624 9.77 4.01 50.11
N ALA A 625 10.96 4.27 50.64
CA ALA A 625 11.48 3.52 51.77
C ALA A 625 10.88 4.06 53.08
N THR A 626 10.14 3.22 53.83
CA THR A 626 9.75 3.52 55.21
C THR A 626 10.71 2.88 56.22
N ASP A 627 10.74 3.42 57.45
CA ASP A 627 11.69 3.07 58.52
C ASP A 627 11.72 1.58 58.90
N ASP A 628 10.70 0.79 58.52
CA ASP A 628 10.52 -0.63 58.91
C ASP A 628 10.65 -1.63 57.73
N ASP A 629 11.33 -1.30 56.63
CA ASP A 629 11.42 -2.16 55.41
C ASP A 629 10.04 -2.49 54.78
N ASN A 630 8.97 -1.82 55.23
CA ASN A 630 7.63 -1.93 54.64
C ASN A 630 7.61 -1.19 53.29
N LEU A 631 7.01 -1.85 52.30
CA LEU A 631 6.85 -1.31 50.96
C LEU A 631 5.60 -0.42 50.95
N MET A 632 5.75 0.85 50.59
CA MET A 632 4.63 1.62 50.04
C MET A 632 4.94 1.96 48.59
N ASP A 633 4.06 1.50 47.71
CA ASP A 633 3.89 2.09 46.39
C ASP A 633 3.16 3.41 46.54
N ARG A 634 3.71 4.46 45.93
CA ARG A 634 3.13 5.79 45.93
C ARG A 634 2.92 6.23 44.50
N GLU A 635 1.70 6.68 44.20
CA GLU A 635 1.37 7.28 42.92
C GLU A 635 2.07 8.63 42.77
N LEU A 636 2.62 8.89 41.58
CA LEU A 636 3.37 10.10 41.30
C LEU A 636 2.47 11.33 41.41
N ASN A 637 1.23 11.24 40.91
CA ASN A 637 0.31 12.37 40.89
C ASN A 637 0.01 12.88 42.31
N ASP A 638 -0.24 11.98 43.26
CA ASP A 638 -0.46 12.33 44.67
C ASP A 638 0.75 13.03 45.30
N ALA A 639 1.97 12.53 45.04
CA ALA A 639 3.20 13.14 45.55
C ALA A 639 3.47 14.51 44.93
N LEU A 640 3.17 14.66 43.63
CA LEU A 640 3.36 15.88 42.87
C LEU A 640 2.40 16.98 43.33
N VAL A 641 1.11 16.66 43.47
CA VAL A 641 0.09 17.60 43.96
C VAL A 641 0.47 18.13 45.34
N GLN A 642 0.91 17.25 46.26
CA GLN A 642 1.34 17.67 47.59
C GLN A 642 2.52 18.64 47.57
N ALA A 643 3.51 18.41 46.70
CA ALA A 643 4.69 19.28 46.56
C ALA A 643 4.32 20.64 45.94
N ILE A 644 3.51 20.63 44.88
CA ILE A 644 3.08 21.84 44.16
C ILE A 644 2.18 22.70 45.05
N GLU A 645 1.25 22.12 45.81
CA GLU A 645 0.43 22.84 46.79
C GLU A 645 1.29 23.53 47.87
N ALA A 646 2.42 22.93 48.23
CA ALA A 646 3.41 23.51 49.14
C ALA A 646 4.32 24.57 48.48
N GLY A 647 4.18 24.82 47.16
CA GLY A 647 5.02 25.73 46.40
C GLY A 647 6.47 25.25 46.25
N ARG A 648 6.69 23.93 46.25
CA ARG A 648 8.01 23.28 46.22
C ARG A 648 8.09 22.26 45.09
N GLY A 649 9.31 21.97 44.63
CA GLY A 649 9.56 20.92 43.65
C GLY A 649 9.73 19.56 44.32
N LEU A 650 9.16 18.52 43.70
CA LEU A 650 9.31 17.13 44.13
C LEU A 650 10.67 16.59 43.67
N VAL A 651 11.42 15.99 44.58
CA VAL A 651 12.75 15.41 44.32
C VAL A 651 12.73 13.92 44.63
N LEU A 652 12.97 13.10 43.60
CA LEU A 652 13.12 11.65 43.73
C LEU A 652 14.57 11.28 43.48
N THR A 653 15.23 10.70 44.48
CA THR A 653 16.66 10.35 44.40
C THR A 653 16.86 8.85 44.48
N TYR A 654 17.61 8.28 43.54
CA TYR A 654 17.93 6.86 43.44
C TYR A 654 19.44 6.64 43.54
N ASP A 655 19.86 5.52 44.13
CA ASP A 655 21.26 5.09 44.10
C ASP A 655 21.66 4.69 42.67
N ALA A 656 22.78 5.22 42.17
CA ALA A 656 23.23 4.97 40.81
C ALA A 656 23.69 3.52 40.59
N ARG A 657 24.27 2.88 41.62
CA ARG A 657 24.80 1.52 41.48
C ARG A 657 23.72 0.46 41.51
N ASN A 658 22.50 0.82 41.92
CA ASN A 658 21.31 -0.02 42.05
C ASN A 658 21.64 -1.44 42.57
N GLY A 659 22.58 -1.53 43.51
CA GLY A 659 23.10 -2.79 44.03
C GLY A 659 22.25 -3.27 45.21
N PRO A 660 22.24 -4.59 45.48
CA PRO A 660 21.65 -5.08 46.72
C PRO A 660 22.27 -4.36 47.91
N LYS A 661 21.42 -3.82 48.80
CA LYS A 661 21.87 -3.30 50.10
C LYS A 661 22.69 -4.39 50.80
N GLU A 662 23.72 -3.97 51.52
CA GLU A 662 24.68 -4.88 52.17
C GLU A 662 23.95 -5.97 52.99
N GLY A 663 24.17 -7.24 52.63
CA GLY A 663 23.52 -8.40 53.26
C GLY A 663 22.18 -8.87 52.66
N LYS A 664 21.64 -8.19 51.64
CA LYS A 664 20.45 -8.63 50.87
C LYS A 664 20.86 -9.15 49.49
N TYR A 665 20.14 -10.14 48.96
CA TYR A 665 20.35 -10.65 47.59
C TYR A 665 19.47 -9.94 46.55
N PHE A 666 18.45 -9.21 47.02
CA PHE A 666 17.48 -8.49 46.19
C PHE A 666 17.03 -7.23 46.95
N THR A 667 16.90 -6.12 46.25
CA THR A 667 16.35 -4.87 46.78
C THR A 667 15.47 -4.20 45.73
N TYR A 668 14.34 -3.66 46.17
CA TYR A 668 13.51 -2.82 45.32
C TYR A 668 14.22 -1.49 45.00
N PRO A 669 13.91 -0.85 43.86
CA PRO A 669 14.44 0.46 43.52
C PRO A 669 13.73 1.53 44.37
N PHE A 670 14.20 1.73 45.59
CA PHE A 670 13.64 2.73 46.50
C PHE A 670 14.08 4.13 46.11
N ALA A 671 13.12 5.05 46.01
CA ALA A 671 13.35 6.47 45.91
C ALA A 671 13.47 7.09 47.32
N ALA A 672 14.50 7.91 47.52
CA ALA A 672 14.51 8.88 48.60
C ALA A 672 13.72 10.11 48.14
N VAL A 673 12.53 10.30 48.74
CA VAL A 673 11.61 11.39 48.42
C VAL A 673 11.93 12.60 49.28
N SER A 674 12.06 13.77 48.66
CA SER A 674 12.18 15.05 49.37
C SER A 674 11.53 16.16 48.56
N ASP A 675 11.21 17.27 49.21
CA ASP A 675 10.69 18.49 48.57
C ASP A 675 11.69 19.63 48.73
N THR A 676 11.93 20.41 47.69
CA THR A 676 12.92 21.50 47.73
C THR A 676 12.42 22.78 47.08
N LEU A 677 12.97 23.93 47.51
CA LEU A 677 12.73 25.21 46.84
C LEU A 677 13.63 25.28 45.60
N VAL A 678 13.01 25.37 44.43
CA VAL A 678 13.73 25.43 43.16
C VAL A 678 14.07 26.88 42.84
N PRO A 679 15.34 27.20 42.49
CA PRO A 679 15.72 28.54 42.07
C PRO A 679 14.91 28.99 40.85
N SER A 680 14.40 30.23 40.88
CA SER A 680 13.64 30.82 39.76
C SER A 680 14.53 31.30 38.61
N ASP A 681 15.81 31.57 38.87
CA ASP A 681 16.78 31.95 37.83
C ASP A 681 17.32 30.71 37.12
N GLU A 682 17.32 30.72 35.79
CA GLU A 682 17.69 29.57 34.97
C GLU A 682 19.15 29.14 35.19
N ARG A 683 20.06 30.10 35.36
CA ARG A 683 21.49 29.79 35.62
C ARG A 683 21.65 29.09 36.95
N ASP A 684 21.03 29.63 38.00
CA ASP A 684 21.07 29.04 39.33
C ASP A 684 20.38 27.67 39.36
N ARG A 685 19.31 27.46 38.60
CA ARG A 685 18.64 26.16 38.42
C ARG A 685 19.58 25.12 37.80
N VAL A 686 20.37 25.47 36.79
CA VAL A 686 21.35 24.54 36.18
C VAL A 686 22.41 24.10 37.19
N PHE A 687 22.95 25.03 37.98
CA PHE A 687 23.92 24.69 39.03
C PHE A 687 23.30 23.86 40.14
N PHE A 688 22.06 24.18 40.52
CA PHE A 688 21.28 23.43 41.51
C PHE A 688 21.06 21.98 41.05
N LEU A 689 20.58 21.78 39.83
CA LEU A 689 20.38 20.45 39.22
C LEU A 689 21.66 19.63 39.17
N ARG A 690 22.80 20.27 38.87
CA ARG A 690 24.11 19.62 38.88
C ARG A 690 24.51 19.19 40.30
N GLY A 691 24.19 19.99 41.31
CA GLY A 691 24.46 19.68 42.72
C GLY A 691 23.66 18.50 43.27
N LEU A 692 22.49 18.19 42.68
CA LEU A 692 21.67 17.06 43.08
C LEU A 692 22.32 15.71 42.72
N ASN A 693 23.17 15.68 41.69
CA ASN A 693 23.84 14.48 41.19
C ASN A 693 25.37 14.54 41.44
N PRO A 694 25.82 14.49 42.71
CA PRO A 694 27.24 14.59 43.06
C PRO A 694 28.02 13.38 42.52
N VAL A 695 29.24 13.64 42.09
CA VAL A 695 30.17 12.62 41.58
C VAL A 695 31.22 12.35 42.65
N GLY A 696 31.44 11.07 42.97
CA GLY A 696 32.52 10.66 43.87
C GLY A 696 33.89 10.87 43.23
N ALA A 697 34.94 11.11 44.01
CA ALA A 697 36.29 11.23 43.49
C ALA A 697 36.71 9.92 42.78
N GLY A 698 36.82 9.96 41.44
CA GLY A 698 37.22 8.81 40.62
C GLY A 698 36.12 7.80 40.28
N ALA A 699 34.83 8.14 40.46
CA ALA A 699 33.71 7.27 40.08
C ALA A 699 33.23 7.51 38.63
N GLU A 700 32.96 6.43 37.87
CA GLU A 700 32.41 6.44 36.49
C GLU A 700 31.01 7.07 36.38
N GLU A 701 30.21 6.95 37.45
CA GLU A 701 28.82 7.40 37.49
C GLU A 701 28.60 8.35 38.69
N PRO A 702 27.57 9.23 38.67
CA PRO A 702 27.19 9.95 39.87
C PRO A 702 26.89 8.95 41.00
N LEU A 703 27.00 9.38 42.25
CA LEU A 703 26.65 8.50 43.38
C LEU A 703 25.14 8.23 43.45
N ARG A 704 24.35 9.10 42.83
CA ARG A 704 22.89 9.06 42.83
C ARG A 704 22.32 9.76 41.59
N TRP A 705 21.20 9.27 41.10
CA TRP A 705 20.42 9.90 40.04
C TRP A 705 19.18 10.55 40.62
N THR A 706 18.92 11.80 40.24
CA THR A 706 17.86 12.62 40.84
C THR A 706 16.92 13.15 39.78
N ILE A 707 15.62 12.96 39.99
CA ILE A 707 14.54 13.56 39.22
C ILE A 707 14.00 14.74 40.02
N LEU A 708 13.92 15.91 39.40
CA LEU A 708 13.28 17.11 39.93
C LEU A 708 12.04 17.41 39.10
N LEU A 709 10.89 17.53 39.74
CA LEU A 709 9.63 17.94 39.11
C LEU A 709 9.15 19.22 39.80
N ALA A 710 9.30 20.36 39.13
CA ALA A 710 8.89 21.67 39.66
C ALA A 710 7.83 22.36 38.80
N ASP A 711 7.84 22.12 37.49
CA ASP A 711 6.95 22.74 36.52
C ASP A 711 6.38 21.70 35.51
N ASP A 712 5.44 22.15 34.68
CA ASP A 712 4.81 21.30 33.67
C ASP A 712 5.81 20.81 32.62
N GLU A 713 6.91 21.54 32.38
CA GLU A 713 7.98 21.13 31.45
C GLU A 713 8.75 19.93 32.01
N ASP A 714 9.07 19.92 33.31
CA ASP A 714 9.72 18.78 33.98
C ASP A 714 8.81 17.54 33.94
N VAL A 715 7.50 17.72 34.12
CA VAL A 715 6.51 16.63 34.03
C VAL A 715 6.40 16.09 32.60
N ALA A 716 6.36 16.97 31.60
CA ALA A 716 6.38 16.58 30.19
C ALA A 716 7.68 15.84 29.83
N HIS A 717 8.82 16.31 30.35
CA HIS A 717 10.11 15.64 30.19
C HIS A 717 10.10 14.24 30.80
N LEU A 718 9.57 14.08 32.02
CA LEU A 718 9.42 12.76 32.64
C LEU A 718 8.55 11.81 31.80
N ARG A 719 7.41 12.28 31.28
CA ARG A 719 6.55 11.48 30.39
C ARG A 719 7.30 11.01 29.14
N ASN A 720 8.06 11.91 28.52
CA ASN A 720 8.90 11.58 27.36
C ASN A 720 10.00 10.55 27.70
N VAL A 721 10.60 10.66 28.89
CA VAL A 721 11.63 9.71 29.37
C VAL A 721 11.06 8.32 29.63
N LEU A 722 9.84 8.22 30.16
CA LEU A 722 9.17 6.92 30.37
C LEU A 722 8.94 6.20 29.03
N ILE A 723 8.59 6.94 27.97
CA ILE A 723 8.45 6.38 26.62
C ILE A 723 9.81 6.04 26.03
N LEU A 724 10.83 6.88 26.24
CA LEU A 724 12.19 6.61 25.80
C LEU A 724 12.71 5.29 26.38
N LYS A 725 12.53 5.06 27.68
CA LYS A 725 12.90 3.79 28.32
C LYS A 725 12.26 2.61 27.59
N ARG A 726 10.96 2.71 27.31
CA ARG A 726 10.23 1.65 26.60
C ARG A 726 10.73 1.46 25.16
N LEU A 727 11.06 2.55 24.48
CA LEU A 727 11.62 2.52 23.13
C LEU A 727 12.96 1.78 23.12
N LEU A 728 13.83 2.04 24.10
CA LEU A 728 15.11 1.34 24.25
C LEU A 728 14.90 -0.16 24.50
N ASP A 729 13.98 -0.54 25.39
CA ASP A 729 13.62 -1.94 25.65
C ASP A 729 13.13 -2.68 24.41
N LEU A 730 12.31 -2.01 23.60
CA LEU A 730 11.65 -2.63 22.44
C LEU A 730 12.60 -2.90 21.27
N ASN A 731 13.63 -2.08 21.11
CA ASN A 731 14.46 -2.09 19.90
C ASN A 731 15.87 -2.64 20.08
N GLN A 732 16.36 -2.79 21.33
CA GLN A 732 17.74 -3.22 21.62
C GLN A 732 18.78 -2.49 20.73
N LEU A 733 18.55 -1.19 20.47
CA LEU A 733 19.35 -0.45 19.49
C LEU A 733 20.78 -0.30 20.01
N PRO A 734 21.80 -0.56 19.18
CA PRO A 734 23.14 -0.09 19.47
C PRO A 734 23.11 1.45 19.51
N GLN A 735 23.33 2.01 20.70
CA GLN A 735 23.28 3.46 20.95
C GLN A 735 24.55 4.15 20.44
N THR A 736 24.88 3.95 19.17
CA THR A 736 26.06 4.52 18.52
C THR A 736 25.65 5.43 17.38
N LEU A 737 26.42 6.49 17.12
CA LEU A 737 26.11 7.44 16.03
C LEU A 737 26.22 6.77 14.66
N ALA A 738 27.06 5.75 14.53
CA ALA A 738 27.17 4.95 13.30
C ALA A 738 25.92 4.12 13.02
N ALA A 739 25.22 3.65 14.05
CA ALA A 739 23.97 2.90 13.89
C ALA A 739 22.75 3.82 13.74
N PHE A 740 22.77 4.98 14.41
CA PHE A 740 21.70 5.97 14.37
C PHE A 740 21.81 6.85 13.11
N GLN A 741 21.35 6.32 11.97
CA GLN A 741 21.45 6.95 10.66
C GLN A 741 20.07 7.15 10.01
N PRO A 742 19.94 8.11 9.07
CA PRO A 742 18.67 8.34 8.37
C PRO A 742 18.17 7.09 7.63
N GLY A 743 16.94 6.70 7.94
CA GLY A 743 16.33 5.48 7.46
C GLY A 743 16.33 4.31 8.47
N LEU A 744 16.93 4.49 9.66
CA LEU A 744 16.82 3.52 10.75
C LEU A 744 15.36 3.39 11.18
N GLN A 745 14.86 2.15 11.25
CA GLN A 745 13.50 1.88 11.71
C GLN A 745 13.51 1.63 13.22
N ILE A 746 12.68 2.38 13.94
CA ILE A 746 12.51 2.32 15.39
C ILE A 746 11.07 1.91 15.67
N LEU A 747 10.90 0.89 16.50
CA LEU A 747 9.60 0.43 16.98
C LEU A 747 9.15 1.32 18.14
N PHE A 748 7.95 1.87 18.02
CA PHE A 748 7.28 2.61 19.08
C PHE A 748 6.27 1.70 19.80
N PRO A 749 6.03 1.92 21.10
CA PRO A 749 4.89 1.33 21.77
C PRO A 749 3.57 1.84 21.18
N SER A 750 2.48 1.08 21.36
CA SER A 750 1.13 1.57 21.00
C SER A 750 0.68 2.65 21.98
N ARG A 751 -0.08 3.64 21.49
CA ARG A 751 -0.63 4.71 22.33
C ARG A 751 -1.51 4.13 23.45
N GLU A 752 -2.32 3.12 23.13
CA GLU A 752 -3.16 2.41 24.10
C GLU A 752 -2.34 1.66 25.17
N ASP A 753 -1.21 1.04 24.80
CA ASP A 753 -0.33 0.37 25.78
C ASP A 753 0.29 1.40 26.74
N MET A 754 0.69 2.56 26.24
CA MET A 754 1.24 3.63 27.08
C MET A 754 0.20 4.25 28.02
N ALA A 755 -1.04 4.42 27.57
CA ALA A 755 -2.12 4.97 28.38
C ALA A 755 -2.65 3.98 29.44
N ASN A 756 -2.61 2.67 29.17
CA ASN A 756 -3.19 1.66 30.05
C ASN A 756 -2.19 0.99 31.00
N ARG A 757 -0.90 1.01 30.69
CA ARG A 757 0.14 0.37 31.50
C ARG A 757 0.50 1.21 32.74
N TYR A 758 0.88 0.52 33.80
CA TYR A 758 1.56 1.11 34.96
C TYR A 758 3.06 1.29 34.70
N HIS A 759 3.58 2.48 34.99
CA HIS A 759 4.98 2.85 34.76
C HIS A 759 5.72 3.01 36.08
N LEU A 760 6.80 2.26 36.26
CA LEU A 760 7.66 2.35 37.44
C LEU A 760 8.79 3.35 37.19
N ILE A 761 8.96 4.30 38.10
CA ILE A 761 10.16 5.15 38.16
C ILE A 761 11.24 4.40 38.95
N ASP A 762 12.36 4.12 38.28
CA ASP A 762 13.55 3.49 38.84
C ASP A 762 14.82 4.29 38.56
N SER A 763 15.98 3.74 38.94
CA SER A 763 17.28 4.39 38.75
C SER A 763 17.59 4.65 37.27
N GLU A 764 17.11 3.79 36.36
CA GLU A 764 17.31 3.96 34.92
C GLU A 764 16.46 5.12 34.38
N VAL A 765 15.20 5.26 34.80
CA VAL A 765 14.38 6.44 34.48
C VAL A 765 15.06 7.71 34.99
N ALA A 766 15.60 7.69 36.21
CA ALA A 766 16.31 8.83 36.77
C ALA A 766 17.60 9.18 36.00
N GLN A 767 18.36 8.17 35.55
CA GLN A 767 19.52 8.36 34.69
C GLN A 767 19.12 9.00 33.34
N LEU A 768 18.14 8.41 32.66
CA LEU A 768 17.64 8.91 31.37
C LEU A 768 17.10 10.33 31.50
N PHE A 769 16.41 10.65 32.59
CA PHE A 769 15.89 11.99 32.88
C PHE A 769 17.01 13.02 32.95
N TYR A 770 18.10 12.70 33.67
CA TYR A 770 19.27 13.58 33.77
C TYR A 770 20.00 13.72 32.43
N GLU A 771 20.32 12.61 31.77
CA GLU A 771 21.16 12.60 30.55
C GLU A 771 20.45 13.20 29.34
N THR A 772 19.11 13.15 29.29
CA THR A 772 18.34 13.74 28.21
C THR A 772 17.80 15.13 28.54
N SER A 773 18.07 15.68 29.73
CA SER A 773 17.64 17.03 30.08
C SER A 773 18.35 18.09 29.21
N PRO A 774 17.64 19.12 28.69
CA PRO A 774 18.22 20.14 27.82
C PRO A 774 19.45 20.84 28.40
N SER A 775 19.51 20.98 29.72
CA SER A 775 20.60 21.66 30.41
C SER A 775 21.77 20.75 30.82
N GLN A 776 21.56 19.43 30.88
CA GLN A 776 22.52 18.49 31.48
C GLN A 776 23.12 17.48 30.49
N TYR A 777 22.55 17.30 29.29
CA TYR A 777 23.05 16.32 28.31
C TYR A 777 24.50 16.58 27.88
N TYR A 778 24.88 17.84 27.64
CA TYR A 778 26.24 18.19 27.21
C TYR A 778 27.26 17.97 28.33
N PRO A 779 27.04 18.44 29.58
CA PRO A 779 27.87 18.07 30.72
C PRO A 779 27.96 16.55 30.97
N ALA A 780 26.87 15.80 30.76
CA ALA A 780 26.86 14.35 30.90
C ALA A 780 27.76 13.68 29.85
N PHE A 781 27.64 14.08 28.58
CA PHE A 781 28.51 13.65 27.48
C PHE A 781 29.98 14.00 27.75
N GLU A 782 30.27 15.28 28.06
CA GLU A 782 31.63 15.78 28.29
C GLU A 782 32.33 15.02 29.41
N ARG A 783 31.60 14.65 30.47
CA ARG A 783 32.12 13.86 31.57
C ARG A 783 32.56 12.48 31.13
N VAL A 784 31.69 11.72 30.45
CA VAL A 784 32.02 10.38 29.95
C VAL A 784 33.19 10.47 28.98
N PHE A 785 33.18 11.47 28.11
CA PHE A 785 34.25 11.73 27.15
C PHE A 785 35.60 11.96 27.84
N ASN A 786 35.67 12.95 28.73
CA ASN A 786 36.92 13.34 29.39
C ASN A 786 37.48 12.21 30.27
N GLN A 787 36.61 11.44 30.93
CA GLN A 787 37.06 10.33 31.77
C GLN A 787 37.66 9.19 30.94
N ARG A 788 36.95 8.72 29.90
CA ARG A 788 37.45 7.65 29.03
C ARG A 788 38.74 8.05 28.31
N VAL A 789 38.85 9.31 27.92
CA VAL A 789 40.10 9.86 27.38
C VAL A 789 41.20 9.88 28.45
N SER A 790 40.91 10.28 29.69
CA SER A 790 41.88 10.25 30.78
C SER A 790 42.37 8.84 31.13
N GLU A 791 41.51 7.83 31.06
CA GLU A 791 41.87 6.41 31.26
C GLU A 791 42.86 5.95 30.18
N VAL A 792 42.55 6.28 28.92
CA VAL A 792 43.42 5.99 27.77
C VAL A 792 44.76 6.71 27.88
N GLU A 793 44.75 8.01 28.18
CA GLU A 793 45.98 8.81 28.35
C GLU A 793 46.83 8.33 29.54
N GLY A 794 46.19 7.86 30.61
CA GLY A 794 46.87 7.25 31.75
C GLY A 794 47.64 5.99 31.37
N PHE A 795 47.11 5.20 30.42
CA PHE A 795 47.75 3.98 29.92
C PHE A 795 48.80 4.26 28.83
N LEU A 796 48.51 5.15 27.88
CA LEU A 796 49.42 5.50 26.77
C LEU A 796 50.58 6.41 27.20
N GLY A 797 50.48 7.04 28.37
CA GLY A 797 51.39 8.08 28.84
C GLY A 797 51.07 9.44 28.20
N PRO A 798 51.54 10.56 28.81
CA PRO A 798 51.21 11.90 28.34
C PRO A 798 51.76 12.13 26.93
N GLY A 799 50.89 12.03 25.94
CA GLY A 799 51.23 12.35 24.55
C GLY A 799 51.09 13.85 24.35
N GLY A 800 52.22 14.56 24.40
CA GLY A 800 52.30 16.03 24.36
C GLY A 800 51.38 16.69 23.33
N VAL A 801 50.21 17.12 23.79
CA VAL A 801 49.36 18.12 23.16
C VAL A 801 48.91 19.02 24.30
N ARG A 802 49.56 20.18 24.42
CA ARG A 802 49.07 21.31 25.21
C ARG A 802 48.18 22.16 24.34
#